data_AF-A0A2G6R5G2-F1
#
_entry.id   AF-A0A2G6R5G2-F1
#
_cell.length_a   1.000
_cell.length_b   1.000
_cell.length_c   1.000
_cell.angle_alpha   90.00
_cell.angle_beta   90.00
_cell.angle_gamma   90.00
#
_symmetry.space_group_name_H-M   'P 1'
#
loop_
_entity.id
_entity.type
_entity.pdbx_description
1 polymer ?
#
loop_
_entity_poly.entity_id
_entity_poly.type
_entity_poly.pdbx_seq_one_letter_code
_entity_poly.pdbx_strand_id
1 'polypeptide(L)'
;MTRIEKIASLYTAVTGDANPTAEELNEYAGLNPSVSLEAISATLTSQSPIAFDAMPSSNLIDYMFINLFGYTQVEIDALRATEEGAAGFAYWVNELDNNPAINVNTIAIALLNGAEAAGAGDEERAINKSADLVAAYNEEYGSEVGSEFMLTVNQDDLSGTTGADTFKAYIFDNQNTAQSGDMIDGKAGNDRLEADIGNSQNFAITLHTDSVDQFAVRAQDDNSGDDSSDNNMANNVQIDAERMVSTDWYESNNSRADVVIEDVRIERKDAYNDEDDQITQNITVAMVSTDPGDVDLDVYFDQASLVKEGDATANSITLSVSNQVEEEVFDSSKPLENIPYTEVIFLVNGEEVRLELNLIAVETYDQMWAAMQTAFASEQAVNPLLTNVTMSRTVDTAEFTSKDGVDRVADEYILTIDGGRIEPAETGWNAEGGLPSTNAFGANVEVGDMTTTSNLITSTVVLDNVGRGSMGGDLVIGGLSVGSTSDSKGVEQFNISVDRNSELQNITSTNNTLEEVYVVNKDHFEDNNITATGSLTVTGTVDGVNNDDVDGGANTIDGYGFNDVRVFDASAMVGSVNINAVLSENVVSKYMNLGDTANDGSADNAQFLYKLGENDDVLSLDISEANLAAAGTTTREDFALSIKGNAGNDTITTKIEDGSGIDADNWYKNSVDNANLSVSTGSGNDTVNSKGAGNWTIDTGSGNDTVYADNTGEKAKWLVGAENVDIADLDAQTTADMTNQFLVDGKLTVTLLSPDSTVDDAAAYTEGYEVTVDIPTAANYTVTQLHINQAIKDAINNDSVLNKLLVAKDGPADVLVIESLIDGVMNKDDLEITVASADLSNDFTPAQENMILTKYQNFANNSAAVFADAETASETTALAAINAVNGIGTDGAVLAQDTGADITGSDSASASDNIINAGSGDDVIVLGTTGAVSAESNDTVVFEGNFGRDTIVNFVVEDTSTPTNGDDDIDFTSYLTSQVSASGSSTTAQYQTIAVEGDLANITANDVVQTDVTTVNGITATVDTFATIDSAKMLEALNADGTFAVDVTANFYGTAGAKAVIMVENNANEGEYKVFDVTYTEPTANDDTDNFTSATLVGIIDFGETTNLTTADLTPHV
;
A
#
# COMPACT_ATOMS: atom_id res chain seq x y z
N MET A 1 -0.04 20.84 -31.39
CA MET A 1 1.33 21.14 -31.85
C MET A 1 2.27 21.27 -30.65
N THR A 2 3.37 20.53 -30.62
CA THR A 2 4.50 20.71 -29.69
C THR A 2 5.14 22.09 -29.88
N ARG A 3 5.93 22.59 -28.90
CA ARG A 3 6.58 23.91 -29.01
C ARG A 3 7.45 24.03 -30.27
N ILE A 4 8.17 22.97 -30.65
CA ILE A 4 8.99 22.96 -31.87
C ILE A 4 8.15 22.96 -33.14
N GLU A 5 6.99 22.28 -33.16
CA GLU A 5 6.02 22.35 -34.27
C GLU A 5 5.40 23.75 -34.39
N LYS A 6 5.05 24.38 -33.26
CA LYS A 6 4.57 25.77 -33.26
C LYS A 6 5.64 26.71 -33.80
N ILE A 7 6.89 26.58 -33.37
CA ILE A 7 8.01 27.38 -33.89
C ILE A 7 8.24 27.13 -35.39
N ALA A 8 8.13 25.88 -35.86
CA ALA A 8 8.28 25.56 -37.29
C ALA A 8 7.16 26.15 -38.16
N SER A 9 5.92 26.07 -37.69
CA SER A 9 4.76 26.67 -38.36
C SER A 9 4.83 28.20 -38.36
N LEU A 10 5.27 28.80 -37.26
CA LEU A 10 5.50 30.24 -37.13
C LEU A 10 6.64 30.70 -38.07
N TYR A 11 7.74 29.95 -38.11
CA TYR A 11 8.87 30.21 -39.01
C TYR A 11 8.42 30.18 -40.47
N THR A 12 7.67 29.16 -40.86
CA THR A 12 7.14 29.03 -42.23
C THR A 12 6.20 30.18 -42.57
N ALA A 13 5.25 30.48 -41.69
CA ALA A 13 4.26 31.53 -41.91
C ALA A 13 4.88 32.93 -41.96
N VAL A 14 5.94 33.18 -41.20
CA VAL A 14 6.55 34.50 -41.07
C VAL A 14 7.69 34.72 -42.07
N THR A 15 8.44 33.68 -42.45
CA THR A 15 9.57 33.82 -43.39
C THR A 15 9.21 33.46 -44.83
N GLY A 16 8.14 32.68 -45.02
CA GLY A 16 7.71 32.13 -46.31
C GLY A 16 8.56 30.94 -46.79
N ASP A 17 9.48 30.43 -45.96
CA ASP A 17 10.20 29.21 -46.26
C ASP A 17 9.38 27.99 -45.82
N ALA A 18 8.87 27.25 -46.79
CA ALA A 18 8.07 26.05 -46.55
C ALA A 18 8.90 24.84 -46.07
N ASN A 19 10.23 24.92 -46.06
CA ASN A 19 11.11 23.83 -45.61
C ASN A 19 12.32 24.36 -44.81
N PRO A 20 12.10 24.92 -43.60
CA PRO A 20 13.20 25.41 -42.76
C PRO A 20 14.17 24.28 -42.40
N THR A 21 15.47 24.58 -42.35
CA THR A 21 16.46 23.58 -41.93
C THR A 21 16.39 23.35 -40.41
N ALA A 22 16.76 22.16 -39.94
CA ALA A 22 16.76 21.85 -38.50
C ALA A 22 17.68 22.78 -37.69
N GLU A 23 18.74 23.30 -38.32
CA GLU A 23 19.69 24.23 -37.71
C GLU A 23 19.04 25.61 -37.45
N GLU A 24 18.16 26.08 -38.35
CA GLU A 24 17.40 27.33 -38.22
C GLU A 24 16.28 27.23 -37.18
N LEU A 25 15.63 26.07 -37.04
CA LEU A 25 14.59 25.87 -36.03
C LEU A 25 15.16 25.70 -34.62
N ASN A 26 16.32 25.03 -34.50
CA ASN A 26 16.95 24.77 -33.20
C ASN A 26 17.48 26.05 -32.53
N GLU A 27 17.80 27.10 -33.30
CA GLU A 27 18.18 28.41 -32.76
C GLU A 27 17.06 29.00 -31.87
N TYR A 28 15.80 28.78 -32.24
CA TYR A 28 14.64 29.28 -31.50
C TYR A 28 14.03 28.25 -30.55
N ALA A 29 14.09 26.96 -30.89
CA ALA A 29 13.60 25.88 -30.03
C ALA A 29 14.47 25.65 -28.78
N GLY A 30 15.77 26.02 -28.83
CA GLY A 30 16.68 25.96 -27.69
C GLY A 30 16.62 27.16 -26.72
N LEU A 31 15.74 28.13 -26.96
CA LEU A 31 15.51 29.26 -26.04
C LEU A 31 14.67 28.82 -24.83
N ASN A 32 14.92 29.44 -23.67
CA ASN A 32 14.21 29.15 -22.41
C ASN A 32 12.67 29.18 -22.63
N PRO A 33 11.89 28.23 -22.08
CA PRO A 33 10.43 28.20 -22.22
C PRO A 33 9.69 29.50 -21.90
N SER A 34 10.24 30.33 -21.00
CA SER A 34 9.70 31.66 -20.65
C SER A 34 9.82 32.69 -21.78
N VAL A 35 10.65 32.45 -22.80
CA VAL A 35 10.66 33.26 -24.02
C VAL A 35 9.41 32.93 -24.82
N SER A 36 8.47 33.87 -24.87
CA SER A 36 7.17 33.62 -25.47
C SER A 36 7.22 33.47 -27.00
N LEU A 37 6.20 32.82 -27.58
CA LEU A 37 6.09 32.69 -29.04
C LEU A 37 5.95 34.05 -29.73
N GLU A 38 5.45 35.07 -29.02
CA GLU A 38 5.38 36.47 -29.43
C GLU A 38 6.76 37.08 -29.63
N ALA A 39 7.68 36.84 -28.69
CA ALA A 39 9.06 37.32 -28.80
C ALA A 39 9.79 36.65 -29.98
N ILE A 40 9.54 35.36 -30.19
CA ILE A 40 10.11 34.58 -31.31
C ILE A 40 9.53 35.06 -32.65
N SER A 41 8.20 35.24 -32.72
CA SER A 41 7.49 35.74 -33.91
C SER A 41 7.96 37.12 -34.32
N ALA A 42 8.08 38.04 -33.36
CA ALA A 42 8.57 39.39 -33.62
C ALA A 42 10.01 39.39 -34.16
N THR A 43 10.85 38.50 -33.63
CA THR A 43 12.23 38.33 -34.10
C THR A 43 12.27 37.80 -35.54
N LEU A 44 11.50 36.76 -35.85
CA LEU A 44 11.40 36.18 -37.19
C LEU A 44 10.83 37.18 -38.21
N THR A 45 9.80 37.94 -37.84
CA THR A 45 9.18 38.95 -38.70
C THR A 45 10.15 40.08 -39.01
N SER A 46 10.97 40.50 -38.04
CA SER A 46 11.99 41.53 -38.25
C SER A 46 13.07 41.11 -39.26
N GLN A 47 13.27 39.80 -39.44
CA GLN A 47 14.24 39.21 -40.36
C GLN A 47 13.61 38.70 -41.65
N SER A 48 12.27 38.70 -41.73
CA SER A 48 11.53 38.15 -42.85
C SER A 48 11.83 38.94 -44.14
N PRO A 49 12.01 38.26 -45.29
CA PRO A 49 12.10 38.93 -46.59
C PRO A 49 10.73 39.48 -47.05
N ILE A 50 9.66 39.20 -46.31
CA ILE A 50 8.30 39.53 -46.67
C ILE A 50 7.94 40.90 -46.08
N ALA A 51 7.56 41.83 -46.95
CA ALA A 51 7.15 43.17 -46.54
C ALA A 51 5.69 43.18 -46.08
N PHE A 52 5.42 42.58 -44.91
CA PHE A 52 4.07 42.47 -44.35
C PHE A 52 3.39 43.84 -44.18
N ASP A 53 4.12 44.85 -43.74
CA ASP A 53 3.63 46.23 -43.58
C ASP A 53 3.18 46.89 -44.90
N ALA A 54 3.61 46.34 -46.05
CA ALA A 54 3.24 46.83 -47.38
C ALA A 54 2.15 45.97 -48.04
N MET A 55 1.72 44.88 -47.41
CA MET A 55 0.63 44.05 -47.91
C MET A 55 -0.72 44.65 -47.53
N PRO A 56 -1.70 44.65 -48.45
CA PRO A 56 -3.09 44.88 -48.06
C PRO A 56 -3.51 43.85 -47.02
N SER A 57 -4.22 44.28 -45.98
CA SER A 57 -4.66 43.42 -44.87
C SER A 57 -5.44 42.18 -45.32
N SER A 58 -6.23 42.30 -46.39
CA SER A 58 -6.90 41.15 -47.02
C SER A 58 -5.93 40.10 -47.55
N ASN A 59 -4.80 40.53 -48.11
CA ASN A 59 -3.79 39.64 -48.66
C ASN A 59 -2.90 39.07 -47.54
N LEU A 60 -2.71 39.81 -46.44
CA LEU A 60 -2.00 39.34 -45.27
C LEU A 60 -2.73 38.18 -44.60
N ILE A 61 -4.04 38.29 -44.43
CA ILE A 61 -4.88 37.23 -43.86
C ILE A 61 -4.83 35.99 -44.75
N ASP A 62 -5.01 36.15 -46.07
CA ASP A 62 -4.92 35.03 -47.01
C ASP A 62 -3.57 34.34 -46.93
N TYR A 63 -2.53 35.15 -46.86
CA TYR A 63 -1.17 34.65 -46.73
C TYR A 63 -0.99 33.84 -45.43
N MET A 64 -1.55 34.28 -44.30
CA MET A 64 -1.51 33.53 -43.05
C MET A 64 -2.29 32.22 -43.13
N PHE A 65 -3.52 32.21 -43.65
CA PHE A 65 -4.32 30.98 -43.76
C PHE A 65 -3.69 29.94 -44.71
N ILE A 66 -3.07 30.40 -45.80
CA ILE A 66 -2.37 29.52 -46.75
C ILE A 66 -1.11 28.94 -46.11
N ASN A 67 -0.25 29.77 -45.50
CA ASN A 67 1.07 29.32 -45.06
C ASN A 67 1.07 28.69 -43.66
N LEU A 68 0.04 28.97 -42.84
CA LEU A 68 -0.08 28.40 -41.51
C LEU A 68 -0.92 27.12 -41.47
N PHE A 69 -1.99 27.06 -42.27
CA PHE A 69 -2.94 25.93 -42.26
C PHE A 69 -3.03 25.18 -43.59
N GLY A 70 -2.31 25.62 -44.62
CA GLY A 70 -2.25 24.90 -45.90
C GLY A 70 -3.48 25.07 -46.79
N TYR A 71 -4.37 26.03 -46.49
CA TYR A 71 -5.57 26.26 -47.28
C TYR A 71 -5.22 26.65 -48.72
N THR A 72 -6.02 26.19 -49.67
CA THR A 72 -5.94 26.69 -51.05
C THR A 72 -6.76 27.97 -51.21
N GLN A 73 -6.39 28.82 -52.17
CA GLN A 73 -7.17 30.02 -52.48
C GLN A 73 -8.64 29.69 -52.80
N VAL A 74 -8.91 28.53 -53.39
CA VAL A 74 -10.27 28.08 -53.71
C VAL A 74 -11.09 27.77 -52.46
N GLU A 75 -10.46 27.20 -51.43
CA GLU A 75 -11.11 26.93 -50.14
C GLU A 75 -11.37 28.21 -49.36
N ILE A 76 -10.42 29.16 -49.38
CA ILE A 76 -10.61 30.48 -48.77
C ILE A 76 -11.74 31.26 -49.46
N ASP A 77 -11.77 31.24 -50.79
CA ASP A 77 -12.82 31.88 -51.57
C ASP A 77 -14.19 31.22 -51.32
N ALA A 78 -14.22 29.90 -51.08
CA ALA A 78 -15.44 29.16 -50.71
C ALA A 78 -15.90 29.47 -49.27
N LEU A 79 -14.96 29.63 -48.33
CA LEU A 79 -15.25 30.03 -46.96
C LEU A 79 -15.89 31.43 -46.95
N ARG A 80 -15.27 32.40 -47.64
CA ARG A 80 -15.82 33.77 -47.77
C ARG A 80 -17.13 33.88 -48.53
N ALA A 81 -17.54 32.83 -49.25
CA ALA A 81 -18.84 32.79 -49.89
C ALA A 81 -19.97 32.41 -48.91
N THR A 82 -19.64 31.94 -47.70
CA THR A 82 -20.60 31.75 -46.60
C THR A 82 -20.86 33.07 -45.85
N GLU A 83 -22.01 33.19 -45.20
CA GLU A 83 -22.39 34.42 -44.50
C GLU A 83 -21.49 34.65 -43.28
N GLU A 84 -21.14 33.58 -42.55
CA GLU A 84 -20.18 33.60 -41.44
C GLU A 84 -18.75 33.89 -41.92
N GLY A 85 -18.29 33.17 -42.93
CA GLY A 85 -16.98 33.32 -43.59
C GLY A 85 -16.68 34.71 -44.11
N ALA A 86 -17.70 35.39 -44.64
CA ALA A 86 -17.57 36.77 -45.08
C ALA A 86 -17.49 37.76 -43.90
N ALA A 87 -18.17 37.45 -42.79
CA ALA A 87 -18.27 38.31 -41.63
C ALA A 87 -16.97 38.33 -40.82
N GLY A 88 -16.36 37.18 -40.52
CA GLY A 88 -15.11 37.18 -39.78
C GLY A 88 -13.88 37.52 -40.64
N PHE A 89 -13.89 37.23 -41.95
CA PHE A 89 -12.87 37.79 -42.85
C PHE A 89 -12.90 39.32 -42.87
N ALA A 90 -14.09 39.91 -42.90
CA ALA A 90 -14.25 41.36 -42.83
C ALA A 90 -13.85 41.94 -41.45
N TYR A 91 -14.08 41.19 -40.37
CA TYR A 91 -13.64 41.55 -39.02
C TYR A 91 -12.12 41.62 -38.91
N TRP A 92 -11.40 40.56 -39.33
CA TRP A 92 -9.94 40.54 -39.27
C TRP A 92 -9.27 41.58 -40.17
N VAL A 93 -9.86 41.87 -41.35
CA VAL A 93 -9.39 42.97 -42.21
C VAL A 93 -9.56 44.33 -41.51
N ASN A 94 -10.69 44.53 -40.82
CA ASN A 94 -10.97 45.76 -40.09
C ASN A 94 -10.00 45.94 -38.90
N GLU A 95 -9.77 44.88 -38.13
CA GLU A 95 -8.83 44.89 -37.01
C GLU A 95 -7.40 45.20 -37.48
N LEU A 96 -6.92 44.60 -38.57
CA LEU A 96 -5.61 44.95 -39.14
C LEU A 96 -5.52 46.39 -39.65
N ASP A 97 -6.58 46.89 -40.28
CA ASP A 97 -6.58 48.24 -40.86
C ASP A 97 -6.75 49.34 -39.79
N ASN A 98 -7.39 49.04 -38.66
CA ASN A 98 -7.83 50.05 -37.69
C ASN A 98 -7.35 49.84 -36.24
N ASN A 99 -6.81 48.66 -35.88
CA ASN A 99 -6.27 48.37 -34.56
C ASN A 99 -4.73 48.21 -34.61
N PRO A 100 -3.96 49.24 -34.20
CA PRO A 100 -2.50 49.23 -34.34
C PRO A 100 -1.77 48.22 -33.44
N ALA A 101 -2.47 47.59 -32.49
CA ALA A 101 -1.93 46.52 -31.64
C ALA A 101 -1.97 45.15 -32.33
N ILE A 102 -2.78 45.00 -33.39
CA ILE A 102 -2.91 43.78 -34.16
C ILE A 102 -1.99 43.90 -35.39
N ASN A 103 -0.99 43.01 -35.44
CA ASN A 103 -0.05 42.92 -36.54
C ASN A 103 0.14 41.45 -36.94
N VAL A 104 0.99 41.20 -37.94
CA VAL A 104 1.24 39.85 -38.45
C VAL A 104 1.67 38.85 -37.36
N ASN A 105 2.42 39.27 -36.34
CA ASN A 105 2.86 38.40 -35.26
C ASN A 105 1.67 37.98 -34.39
N THR A 106 0.85 38.96 -33.99
CA THR A 106 -0.34 38.74 -33.17
C THR A 106 -1.32 37.80 -33.87
N ILE A 107 -1.49 37.97 -35.19
CA ILE A 107 -2.38 37.15 -35.99
C ILE A 107 -1.83 35.74 -36.17
N ALA A 108 -0.55 35.60 -36.52
CA ALA A 108 0.07 34.29 -36.68
C ALA A 108 -0.07 33.47 -35.39
N ILE A 109 0.17 34.08 -34.23
CA ILE A 109 0.10 33.41 -32.94
C ILE A 109 -1.33 33.09 -32.52
N ALA A 110 -2.26 34.04 -32.68
CA ALA A 110 -3.68 33.82 -32.40
C ALA A 110 -4.23 32.65 -33.23
N LEU A 111 -3.84 32.57 -34.50
CA LEU A 111 -4.21 31.47 -35.39
C LEU A 111 -3.50 30.16 -34.99
N LEU A 112 -2.19 30.18 -34.70
CA LEU A 112 -1.43 28.98 -34.29
C LEU A 112 -1.95 28.31 -33.02
N ASN A 113 -2.48 29.11 -32.10
CA ASN A 113 -3.04 28.61 -30.86
C ASN A 113 -4.51 28.14 -31.01
N GLY A 114 -5.06 28.11 -32.23
CA GLY A 114 -6.43 27.67 -32.47
C GLY A 114 -6.82 27.37 -33.93
N ALA A 115 -6.20 26.38 -34.58
CA ALA A 115 -6.87 25.65 -35.66
C ALA A 115 -6.39 24.19 -35.80
N GLU A 116 -7.34 23.26 -35.93
CA GLU A 116 -7.13 21.96 -36.57
C GLU A 116 -7.83 21.94 -37.93
N ALA A 117 -7.30 21.18 -38.87
CA ALA A 117 -7.67 21.29 -40.28
C ALA A 117 -9.10 20.78 -40.60
N ALA A 118 -9.83 21.66 -41.28
CA ALA A 118 -10.86 21.44 -42.29
C ALA A 118 -12.28 21.03 -41.84
N GLY A 119 -13.19 22.02 -41.83
CA GLY A 119 -14.58 21.80 -42.26
C GLY A 119 -15.65 22.75 -41.74
N ALA A 120 -15.90 23.83 -42.48
CA ALA A 120 -17.17 24.56 -42.64
C ALA A 120 -17.81 25.28 -41.42
N GLY A 121 -17.79 26.62 -41.45
CA GLY A 121 -18.82 27.51 -40.87
C GLY A 121 -18.78 27.77 -39.37
N ASP A 122 -18.27 26.82 -38.57
CA ASP A 122 -18.35 26.84 -37.10
C ASP A 122 -17.06 27.35 -36.41
N GLU A 123 -15.95 27.38 -37.15
CA GLU A 123 -14.62 27.83 -36.72
C GLU A 123 -14.56 29.34 -36.44
N GLU A 124 -15.31 30.15 -37.19
CA GLU A 124 -15.28 31.62 -37.05
C GLU A 124 -16.21 32.15 -35.95
N ARG A 125 -17.19 31.34 -35.51
CA ARG A 125 -17.94 31.59 -34.27
C ARG A 125 -17.14 31.14 -33.04
N ALA A 126 -16.36 30.07 -33.14
CA ALA A 126 -15.40 29.64 -32.11
C ALA A 126 -14.27 30.66 -31.89
N ILE A 127 -13.72 31.25 -32.97
CA ILE A 127 -12.67 32.30 -32.93
C ILE A 127 -13.14 33.58 -32.21
N ASN A 128 -14.36 34.06 -32.49
CA ASN A 128 -14.84 35.32 -31.90
C ASN A 128 -15.36 35.13 -30.46
N LYS A 129 -15.90 33.96 -30.10
CA LYS A 129 -16.26 33.64 -28.70
C LYS A 129 -15.02 33.35 -27.84
N SER A 130 -13.97 32.76 -28.43
CA SER A 130 -12.66 32.52 -27.79
C SER A 130 -11.93 33.82 -27.45
N ALA A 131 -11.89 34.81 -28.36
CA ALA A 131 -11.26 36.10 -28.09
C ALA A 131 -12.02 36.92 -27.01
N ASP A 132 -13.36 36.87 -26.98
CA ASP A 132 -14.18 37.52 -25.94
C ASP A 132 -14.12 36.77 -24.60
N LEU A 133 -13.99 35.43 -24.58
CA LEU A 133 -13.78 34.62 -23.36
C LEU A 133 -12.36 34.77 -22.80
N VAL A 134 -11.34 34.93 -23.63
CA VAL A 134 -9.96 35.22 -23.20
C VAL A 134 -9.83 36.67 -22.72
N ALA A 135 -10.55 37.63 -23.32
CA ALA A 135 -10.59 38.99 -22.82
C ALA A 135 -11.38 39.12 -21.51
N ALA A 136 -12.52 38.43 -21.35
CA ALA A 136 -13.26 38.37 -20.09
C ALA A 136 -12.51 37.57 -19.01
N TYR A 137 -11.85 36.47 -19.37
CA TYR A 137 -10.96 35.72 -18.48
C TYR A 137 -9.73 36.53 -18.07
N ASN A 138 -9.15 37.36 -18.94
CA ASN A 138 -8.03 38.23 -18.56
C ASN A 138 -8.48 39.50 -17.82
N GLU A 139 -9.74 39.92 -17.92
CA GLU A 139 -10.31 41.07 -17.20
C GLU A 139 -10.93 40.64 -15.84
N GLU A 140 -11.20 39.34 -15.64
CA GLU A 140 -11.68 38.70 -14.39
C GLU A 140 -10.60 37.84 -13.67
N TYR A 141 -9.61 37.30 -14.39
CA TYR A 141 -8.57 36.37 -13.91
C TYR A 141 -7.16 36.62 -14.52
N GLY A 142 -6.93 37.73 -15.21
CA GLY A 142 -5.59 38.09 -15.70
C GLY A 142 -4.78 38.70 -14.57
N SER A 143 -3.96 37.90 -13.90
CA SER A 143 -3.10 38.35 -12.79
C SER A 143 -2.28 39.57 -13.23
N GLU A 144 -2.44 40.72 -12.56
CA GLU A 144 -1.41 41.74 -12.63
C GLU A 144 -0.08 41.11 -12.16
N VAL A 145 1.06 41.61 -12.67
CA VAL A 145 2.36 41.16 -12.15
C VAL A 145 2.45 41.68 -10.72
N GLY A 146 2.40 40.78 -9.73
CA GLY A 146 2.53 41.16 -8.34
C GLY A 146 3.89 41.77 -8.01
N SER A 147 3.94 42.43 -6.87
CA SER A 147 5.02 43.28 -6.39
C SER A 147 5.65 42.73 -5.12
N GLU A 148 6.93 43.01 -4.92
CA GLU A 148 7.64 42.67 -3.69
C GLU A 148 7.71 43.87 -2.75
N PHE A 149 7.39 43.67 -1.48
CA PHE A 149 7.43 44.67 -0.41
C PHE A 149 8.31 44.18 0.75
N MET A 150 9.02 45.10 1.40
CA MET A 150 9.90 44.78 2.53
C MET A 150 9.39 45.48 3.81
N LEU A 151 9.24 44.71 4.89
CA LEU A 151 8.99 45.25 6.22
C LEU A 151 10.27 45.83 6.83
N THR A 152 10.11 46.70 7.82
CA THR A 152 11.15 47.41 8.55
C THR A 152 11.05 47.12 10.04
N VAL A 153 12.02 47.60 10.83
CA VAL A 153 11.99 47.42 12.30
C VAL A 153 10.99 48.36 13.00
N ASN A 154 10.23 49.17 12.26
CA ASN A 154 9.19 50.04 12.79
C ASN A 154 7.83 49.50 12.35
N GLN A 155 6.77 50.01 12.99
CA GLN A 155 5.42 49.73 12.52
C GLN A 155 5.26 50.08 11.03
N ASP A 156 4.87 49.08 10.25
CA ASP A 156 4.60 49.22 8.82
C ASP A 156 3.09 49.23 8.52
N ASP A 157 2.74 49.85 7.38
CA ASP A 157 1.39 49.95 6.82
C ASP A 157 1.55 49.82 5.30
N LEU A 158 1.45 48.59 4.82
CA LEU A 158 1.76 48.19 3.44
C LEU A 158 0.48 47.72 2.74
N SER A 159 0.34 48.09 1.47
CA SER A 159 -0.77 47.66 0.63
C SER A 159 -0.26 47.22 -0.73
N GLY A 160 -0.74 46.05 -1.16
CA GLY A 160 -0.43 45.36 -2.38
C GLY A 160 -1.08 45.91 -3.65
N THR A 161 -1.00 45.10 -4.70
CA THR A 161 -1.56 45.25 -6.03
C THR A 161 -2.64 44.20 -6.26
N THR A 162 -3.30 44.17 -7.42
CA THR A 162 -4.28 43.11 -7.71
C THR A 162 -3.64 41.87 -8.34
N GLY A 163 -2.33 41.68 -8.15
CA GLY A 163 -1.55 40.54 -8.61
C GLY A 163 -0.88 39.86 -7.43
N ALA A 164 -0.36 38.64 -7.61
CA ALA A 164 0.27 37.85 -6.54
C ALA A 164 1.54 38.53 -5.96
N ASP A 165 1.38 39.27 -4.88
CA ASP A 165 2.42 40.02 -4.20
C ASP A 165 3.22 39.18 -3.20
N THR A 166 4.41 39.67 -2.85
CA THR A 166 5.23 39.07 -1.80
C THR A 166 5.68 40.12 -0.80
N PHE A 167 5.32 39.94 0.48
CA PHE A 167 5.76 40.75 1.60
C PHE A 167 6.88 40.01 2.34
N LYS A 168 8.00 40.69 2.61
CA LYS A 168 9.20 40.09 3.18
C LYS A 168 9.62 40.79 4.45
N ALA A 169 9.69 40.04 5.53
CA ALA A 169 10.07 40.48 6.86
C ALA A 169 11.36 39.75 7.31
N TYR A 170 12.48 40.13 6.71
CA TYR A 170 13.79 39.57 7.09
C TYR A 170 14.35 40.22 8.36
N ILE A 171 15.08 39.45 9.16
CA ILE A 171 15.80 39.95 10.33
C ILE A 171 16.80 41.03 9.88
N PHE A 172 16.75 42.20 10.53
CA PHE A 172 17.66 43.31 10.26
C PHE A 172 18.34 43.79 11.54
N ASP A 173 19.67 43.76 11.58
CA ASP A 173 20.47 44.19 12.75
C ASP A 173 20.03 43.47 14.05
N ASN A 174 19.82 42.15 13.95
CA ASN A 174 19.32 41.26 15.01
C ASN A 174 17.96 41.68 15.60
N GLN A 175 17.13 42.37 14.82
CA GLN A 175 15.75 42.69 15.17
C GLN A 175 14.81 42.08 14.13
N ASN A 176 13.68 41.54 14.61
CA ASN A 176 12.62 41.06 13.73
C ASN A 176 11.99 42.29 13.04
N THR A 177 11.70 42.19 11.75
CA THR A 177 10.96 43.23 11.02
C THR A 177 9.47 42.96 10.97
N ALA A 178 9.04 41.71 11.13
CA ALA A 178 7.67 41.39 11.52
C ALA A 178 7.51 41.64 13.02
N GLN A 179 6.65 42.59 13.36
CA GLN A 179 6.39 43.05 14.72
C GLN A 179 4.88 43.17 14.97
N SER A 180 4.50 43.08 16.24
CA SER A 180 3.10 43.30 16.62
C SER A 180 2.66 44.72 16.23
N GLY A 181 1.58 44.81 15.45
CA GLY A 181 1.00 46.05 14.97
C GLY A 181 1.38 46.46 13.55
N ASP A 182 2.21 45.68 12.84
CA ASP A 182 2.35 45.84 11.38
C ASP A 182 1.04 45.50 10.68
N MET A 183 0.72 46.28 9.65
CA MET A 183 -0.52 46.18 8.87
C MET A 183 -0.18 45.90 7.41
N ILE A 184 -0.71 44.82 6.86
CA ILE A 184 -0.48 44.37 5.49
C ILE A 184 -1.82 44.09 4.84
N ASP A 185 -2.02 44.62 3.64
CA ASP A 185 -3.25 44.47 2.86
C ASP A 185 -2.86 44.01 1.45
N GLY A 186 -2.92 42.70 1.18
CA GLY A 186 -2.47 42.10 -0.09
C GLY A 186 -3.30 42.51 -1.30
N LYS A 187 -4.55 42.91 -1.07
CA LYS A 187 -5.57 43.24 -2.08
C LYS A 187 -6.12 41.98 -2.77
N ALA A 188 -5.77 41.75 -4.02
CA ALA A 188 -6.32 40.63 -4.78
C ALA A 188 -5.14 39.93 -5.46
N GLY A 189 -5.19 38.63 -5.61
CA GLY A 189 -4.02 37.87 -5.96
C GLY A 189 -3.90 36.67 -5.04
N ASN A 190 -2.81 35.92 -5.17
CA ASN A 190 -2.41 34.94 -4.16
C ASN A 190 -1.15 35.50 -3.51
N ASP A 191 -1.35 36.23 -2.42
CA ASP A 191 -0.35 37.07 -1.77
C ASP A 191 0.36 36.30 -0.65
N ARG A 192 1.69 36.46 -0.57
CA ARG A 192 2.52 35.71 0.39
C ARG A 192 3.30 36.63 1.32
N LEU A 193 3.28 36.37 2.62
CA LEU A 193 4.14 36.97 3.63
C LEU A 193 5.21 35.98 4.10
N GLU A 194 6.48 36.33 3.92
CA GLU A 194 7.64 35.58 4.42
C GLU A 194 8.28 36.31 5.60
N ALA A 195 8.35 35.68 6.77
CA ALA A 195 8.91 36.28 7.98
C ALA A 195 10.05 35.45 8.57
N ASP A 196 11.24 36.04 8.68
CA ASP A 196 12.33 35.49 9.49
C ASP A 196 12.17 36.03 10.93
N ILE A 197 12.02 35.14 11.91
CA ILE A 197 11.86 35.51 13.31
C ILE A 197 13.05 34.99 14.11
N GLY A 198 13.77 35.90 14.78
CA GLY A 198 14.82 35.58 15.73
C GLY A 198 14.45 35.99 17.16
N ASN A 199 15.43 35.95 18.06
CA ASN A 199 15.29 36.09 19.51
C ASN A 199 14.88 37.47 20.07
N SER A 200 14.42 38.38 19.20
CA SER A 200 14.01 39.73 19.62
C SER A 200 12.52 39.83 19.99
N GLN A 201 11.79 38.71 19.91
CA GLN A 201 10.42 38.59 20.33
C GLN A 201 10.29 38.64 21.87
N ASN A 202 9.35 39.43 22.40
CA ASN A 202 9.07 39.50 23.84
C ASN A 202 7.75 38.81 24.26
N PHE A 203 6.86 38.57 23.29
CA PHE A 203 5.54 37.95 23.40
C PHE A 203 5.08 37.58 21.98
N ALA A 204 4.02 36.78 21.82
CA ALA A 204 3.46 36.39 20.52
C ALA A 204 3.31 37.58 19.55
N ILE A 205 3.80 37.44 18.33
CA ILE A 205 3.72 38.48 17.30
C ILE A 205 2.28 38.53 16.78
N THR A 206 1.64 39.70 16.86
CA THR A 206 0.25 39.90 16.42
C THR A 206 0.23 40.77 15.17
N LEU A 207 0.40 40.17 13.99
CA LEU A 207 0.30 40.87 12.71
C LEU A 207 -1.16 41.21 12.39
N HIS A 208 -1.39 42.26 11.61
CA HIS A 208 -2.71 42.54 11.03
C HIS A 208 -2.60 42.36 9.52
N THR A 209 -3.13 41.26 9.00
CA THR A 209 -3.15 40.98 7.57
C THR A 209 -4.59 40.97 7.07
N ASP A 210 -4.78 41.49 5.85
CA ASP A 210 -6.02 41.44 5.09
C ASP A 210 -5.67 40.97 3.68
N SER A 211 -6.32 39.91 3.20
CA SER A 211 -6.06 39.32 1.89
C SER A 211 -4.58 38.95 1.70
N VAL A 212 -3.97 38.31 2.71
CA VAL A 212 -2.65 37.68 2.59
C VAL A 212 -2.88 36.18 2.70
N ASP A 213 -2.94 35.50 1.57
CA ASP A 213 -3.37 34.11 1.47
C ASP A 213 -2.37 33.15 2.13
N GLN A 214 -1.07 33.45 2.05
CA GLN A 214 0.00 32.59 2.54
C GLN A 214 0.92 33.28 3.54
N PHE A 215 1.11 32.64 4.69
CA PHE A 215 2.06 33.06 5.71
C PHE A 215 3.11 31.99 5.97
N ALA A 216 4.38 32.34 5.72
CA ALA A 216 5.52 31.48 5.95
C ALA A 216 6.46 32.09 6.98
N VAL A 217 6.78 31.29 8.01
CA VAL A 217 7.67 31.66 9.10
C VAL A 217 8.92 30.82 9.03
N ARG A 218 10.06 31.51 9.13
CA ARG A 218 11.35 30.88 9.34
C ARG A 218 11.85 31.24 10.73
N ALA A 219 11.78 30.29 11.66
CA ALA A 219 12.31 30.47 13.00
C ALA A 219 13.84 30.33 13.00
N GLN A 220 14.52 31.33 13.54
CA GLN A 220 15.98 31.42 13.69
C GLN A 220 16.37 31.79 15.13
N ASP A 221 15.45 31.62 16.09
CA ASP A 221 15.68 32.00 17.49
C ASP A 221 16.92 31.28 18.06
N ASP A 222 17.73 32.07 18.77
CA ASP A 222 18.94 31.67 19.44
C ASP A 222 18.80 32.05 20.92
N ASN A 223 18.87 31.01 21.75
CA ASN A 223 18.94 31.06 23.21
C ASN A 223 19.62 32.35 23.67
N SER A 224 18.99 33.03 24.62
CA SER A 224 19.50 34.25 25.25
C SER A 224 20.85 34.05 25.99
N GLY A 225 21.95 33.79 25.28
CA GLY A 225 23.30 33.77 25.85
C GLY A 225 24.38 32.94 25.18
N ASP A 226 24.07 32.01 24.27
CA ASP A 226 25.06 31.12 23.64
C ASP A 226 24.76 30.97 22.15
N ASP A 227 25.50 31.70 21.30
CA ASP A 227 25.59 31.51 19.84
C ASP A 227 26.18 30.11 19.58
N SER A 228 25.32 29.11 19.72
CA SER A 228 25.64 27.71 19.52
C SER A 228 25.34 27.35 18.06
N SER A 229 26.15 26.46 17.51
CA SER A 229 25.89 25.87 16.19
C SER A 229 24.90 24.69 16.28
N ASP A 230 24.08 24.63 17.33
CA ASP A 230 23.13 23.55 17.58
C ASP A 230 21.87 23.74 16.73
N ASN A 231 21.20 22.65 16.40
CA ASN A 231 20.00 22.62 15.57
C ASN A 231 18.71 22.43 16.37
N ASN A 232 18.81 22.20 17.69
CA ASN A 232 17.70 22.18 18.63
C ASN A 232 17.82 23.38 19.59
N MET A 233 16.94 24.38 19.45
CA MET A 233 17.00 25.66 20.17
C MET A 233 15.81 25.79 21.12
N ALA A 234 16.07 25.89 22.43
CA ALA A 234 15.08 25.82 23.52
C ALA A 234 14.04 26.97 23.63
N ASN A 235 13.84 27.81 22.61
CA ASN A 235 12.84 28.89 22.59
C ASN A 235 11.98 28.77 21.33
N ASN A 236 10.66 28.87 21.48
CA ASN A 236 9.71 28.86 20.38
C ASN A 236 9.46 30.25 19.78
N VAL A 237 9.21 30.29 18.47
CA VAL A 237 8.65 31.46 17.78
C VAL A 237 7.13 31.38 17.87
N GLN A 238 6.50 32.40 18.45
CA GLN A 238 5.06 32.40 18.68
C GLN A 238 4.33 33.44 17.80
N ILE A 239 3.32 33.04 17.04
CA ILE A 239 2.49 33.94 16.23
C ILE A 239 1.05 33.87 16.75
N ASP A 240 0.45 35.01 17.05
CA ASP A 240 -0.98 35.14 17.33
C ASP A 240 -1.67 35.62 16.06
N ALA A 241 -2.40 34.70 15.43
CA ALA A 241 -3.06 34.86 14.14
C ALA A 241 -4.46 35.48 14.24
N GLU A 242 -4.90 35.95 15.42
CA GLU A 242 -6.25 36.51 15.65
C GLU A 242 -6.68 37.52 14.56
N ARG A 243 -5.71 38.31 14.07
CA ARG A 243 -5.93 39.43 13.14
C ARG A 243 -5.37 39.16 11.75
N MET A 244 -5.13 37.88 11.41
CA MET A 244 -4.74 37.48 10.08
C MET A 244 -5.98 37.05 9.29
N VAL A 245 -6.54 37.97 8.53
CA VAL A 245 -7.80 37.78 7.78
C VAL A 245 -7.49 37.29 6.37
N SER A 246 -8.28 36.31 5.92
CA SER A 246 -8.12 35.65 4.61
C SER A 246 -6.75 35.00 4.42
N THR A 247 -6.15 34.50 5.51
CA THR A 247 -4.93 33.68 5.46
C THR A 247 -5.32 32.20 5.51
N ASP A 248 -5.14 31.53 4.37
CA ASP A 248 -5.55 30.14 4.18
C ASP A 248 -4.38 29.15 4.30
N TRP A 249 -3.15 29.66 4.49
CA TRP A 249 -1.95 28.85 4.53
C TRP A 249 -0.96 29.32 5.60
N TYR A 250 -0.60 28.42 6.51
CA TYR A 250 0.36 28.65 7.59
C TYR A 250 1.53 27.67 7.47
N GLU A 251 2.77 28.18 7.43
CA GLU A 251 3.93 27.39 7.07
C GLU A 251 5.13 27.63 8.00
N SER A 252 5.74 26.56 8.50
CA SER A 252 7.12 26.59 9.01
C SER A 252 8.06 26.25 7.87
N ASN A 253 8.89 27.22 7.44
CA ASN A 253 9.77 27.08 6.30
C ASN A 253 11.23 27.30 6.70
N ASN A 254 12.04 26.25 6.55
CA ASN A 254 13.49 26.30 6.75
C ASN A 254 13.86 26.79 8.18
N SER A 255 12.99 26.44 9.14
CA SER A 255 13.12 26.69 10.57
C SER A 255 14.15 25.78 11.21
N ARG A 256 14.75 26.26 12.30
CA ARG A 256 15.73 25.53 13.14
C ARG A 256 15.41 25.60 14.64
N ALA A 257 14.19 26.04 14.95
CA ALA A 257 13.60 26.22 16.26
C ALA A 257 12.08 26.09 16.09
N ASP A 258 11.37 25.82 17.17
CA ASP A 258 9.94 25.53 17.12
C ASP A 258 9.13 26.74 16.67
N VAL A 259 8.01 26.46 15.99
CA VAL A 259 7.04 27.45 15.56
C VAL A 259 5.69 27.11 16.17
N VAL A 260 5.13 28.05 16.93
CA VAL A 260 3.76 27.97 17.46
C VAL A 260 2.93 29.07 16.81
N ILE A 261 1.82 28.68 16.18
CA ILE A 261 0.84 29.60 15.59
C ILE A 261 -0.48 29.37 16.31
N GLU A 262 -0.96 30.39 17.01
CA GLU A 262 -2.17 30.30 17.84
C GLU A 262 -3.25 31.28 17.37
N ASP A 263 -4.50 31.03 17.80
CA ASP A 263 -5.67 31.84 17.45
C ASP A 263 -5.89 31.93 15.92
N VAL A 264 -5.67 30.82 15.22
CA VAL A 264 -6.00 30.70 13.79
C VAL A 264 -7.52 30.74 13.62
N ARG A 265 -7.98 31.70 12.81
CA ARG A 265 -9.41 31.92 12.56
C ARG A 265 -9.73 31.79 11.08
N ILE A 266 -10.62 30.85 10.77
CA ILE A 266 -11.28 30.75 9.46
C ILE A 266 -12.38 31.82 9.34
N GLU A 267 -12.71 32.22 8.11
CA GLU A 267 -13.78 33.18 7.84
C GLU A 267 -15.15 32.60 8.18
N ARG A 268 -15.90 33.31 9.03
CA ARG A 268 -17.18 32.87 9.61
C ARG A 268 -18.16 34.02 9.79
N LYS A 269 -19.28 33.97 9.07
CA LYS A 269 -20.39 34.94 9.23
C LYS A 269 -20.92 34.98 10.65
N ASP A 270 -21.19 33.82 11.22
CA ASP A 270 -21.90 33.73 12.50
C ASP A 270 -20.99 33.91 13.73
N ALA A 271 -19.68 33.68 13.59
CA ALA A 271 -18.72 33.79 14.69
C ALA A 271 -17.96 35.12 14.70
N TYR A 272 -17.47 35.56 13.54
CA TYR A 272 -16.58 36.72 13.42
C TYR A 272 -17.16 37.84 12.54
N ASN A 273 -18.32 37.62 11.92
CA ASN A 273 -19.04 38.60 11.10
C ASN A 273 -18.32 38.89 9.76
N ASP A 274 -17.72 37.85 9.17
CA ASP A 274 -17.07 37.87 7.85
C ASP A 274 -18.10 37.81 6.71
N GLU A 275 -17.64 37.97 5.45
CA GLU A 275 -18.50 37.92 4.26
C GLU A 275 -18.70 36.50 3.71
N ASP A 276 -17.81 35.57 4.08
CA ASP A 276 -17.80 34.19 3.64
C ASP A 276 -17.83 33.22 4.83
N ASP A 277 -18.07 31.93 4.54
CA ASP A 277 -18.05 30.85 5.54
C ASP A 277 -17.11 29.76 5.04
N GLN A 278 -15.97 29.63 5.70
CA GLN A 278 -14.99 28.58 5.50
C GLN A 278 -15.23 27.42 6.48
N ILE A 279 -14.59 26.29 6.19
CA ILE A 279 -14.42 25.14 7.11
C ILE A 279 -12.95 24.95 7.43
N THR A 280 -12.62 24.15 8.47
CA THR A 280 -11.22 23.95 8.90
C THR A 280 -10.34 23.39 7.78
N GLN A 281 -10.90 22.55 6.90
CA GLN A 281 -10.17 21.95 5.79
C GLN A 281 -9.63 22.96 4.77
N ASN A 282 -10.23 24.16 4.69
CA ASN A 282 -9.75 25.23 3.83
C ASN A 282 -8.38 25.77 4.26
N ILE A 283 -7.98 25.57 5.52
CA ILE A 283 -6.68 25.99 6.01
C ILE A 283 -5.65 24.91 5.77
N THR A 284 -4.53 25.29 5.14
CA THR A 284 -3.37 24.44 4.94
C THR A 284 -2.30 24.73 5.97
N VAL A 285 -1.82 23.69 6.64
CA VAL A 285 -0.66 23.73 7.53
C VAL A 285 0.51 23.05 6.83
N ALA A 286 1.65 23.73 6.71
CA ALA A 286 2.80 23.23 5.97
C ALA A 286 4.08 23.22 6.83
N MET A 287 4.79 22.10 6.80
CA MET A 287 6.10 21.93 7.44
C MET A 287 7.13 21.63 6.36
N VAL A 288 8.03 22.59 6.13
CA VAL A 288 8.89 22.62 4.94
C VAL A 288 10.34 22.78 5.33
N SER A 289 11.17 21.79 5.00
CA SER A 289 12.62 21.82 5.13
C SER A 289 13.11 22.25 6.51
N THR A 290 12.48 21.81 7.60
CA THR A 290 12.98 22.07 8.96
C THR A 290 14.36 21.40 9.17
N ASP A 291 15.20 21.98 10.03
CA ASP A 291 16.44 21.30 10.43
C ASP A 291 16.11 19.98 11.18
N PRO A 292 17.02 18.97 11.16
CA PRO A 292 16.87 17.79 12.01
C PRO A 292 16.83 18.14 13.50
N GLY A 293 16.27 17.24 14.32
CA GLY A 293 16.10 17.42 15.76
C GLY A 293 14.67 17.85 16.12
N ASP A 294 14.47 18.21 17.39
CA ASP A 294 13.18 18.68 17.93
C ASP A 294 12.91 20.10 17.40
N VAL A 295 12.48 20.20 16.14
CA VAL A 295 12.07 21.45 15.47
C VAL A 295 10.60 21.29 15.13
N ASP A 296 9.75 21.76 16.04
CA ASP A 296 8.33 21.45 16.06
C ASP A 296 7.48 22.50 15.32
N LEU A 297 6.29 22.09 14.90
CA LEU A 297 5.25 22.97 14.39
C LEU A 297 3.91 22.71 15.11
N ASP A 298 3.46 23.73 15.84
CA ASP A 298 2.18 23.76 16.52
C ASP A 298 1.23 24.77 15.86
N VAL A 299 0.02 24.33 15.51
CA VAL A 299 -1.03 25.20 14.97
C VAL A 299 -2.34 25.02 15.74
N TYR A 300 -2.76 26.09 16.42
CA TYR A 300 -3.94 26.11 17.28
C TYR A 300 -5.04 27.03 16.73
N PHE A 301 -6.18 26.43 16.39
CA PHE A 301 -7.39 27.11 15.96
C PHE A 301 -8.19 27.66 17.14
N ASP A 302 -8.88 28.79 16.92
CA ASP A 302 -9.99 29.16 17.78
C ASP A 302 -11.10 28.11 17.73
N GLN A 303 -11.82 27.94 18.84
CA GLN A 303 -12.88 26.93 18.95
C GLN A 303 -14.02 27.13 17.95
N ALA A 304 -14.34 28.36 17.56
CA ALA A 304 -15.37 28.62 16.55
C ALA A 304 -14.87 28.37 15.11
N SER A 305 -13.57 28.10 14.95
CA SER A 305 -12.89 27.79 13.68
C SER A 305 -12.62 26.29 13.49
N LEU A 306 -12.97 25.45 14.46
CA LEU A 306 -13.02 24.00 14.32
C LEU A 306 -14.41 23.58 13.79
N VAL A 307 -14.50 23.49 12.47
CA VAL A 307 -15.74 23.34 11.71
C VAL A 307 -15.54 22.28 10.64
N LYS A 308 -16.32 21.20 10.75
CA LYS A 308 -16.41 20.15 9.74
C LYS A 308 -17.16 20.62 8.49
N GLU A 309 -16.90 19.94 7.38
CA GLU A 309 -17.79 20.02 6.22
C GLU A 309 -19.21 19.53 6.59
N GLY A 310 -20.22 20.01 5.88
CA GLY A 310 -21.60 19.58 6.10
C GLY A 310 -21.78 18.07 5.80
N ASP A 311 -22.68 17.42 6.54
CA ASP A 311 -22.92 15.98 6.39
C ASP A 311 -23.30 15.61 4.94
N ALA A 312 -22.69 14.54 4.42
CA ALA A 312 -23.03 13.99 3.12
C ALA A 312 -24.27 13.07 3.24
N THR A 313 -25.19 13.17 2.29
CA THR A 313 -26.32 12.24 2.18
C THR A 313 -26.21 11.42 0.91
N ALA A 314 -26.70 10.18 0.93
CA ALA A 314 -26.84 9.37 -0.26
C ALA A 314 -28.17 8.60 -0.20
N ASN A 315 -28.78 8.35 -1.35
CA ASN A 315 -29.92 7.45 -1.48
C ASN A 315 -30.14 7.07 -2.94
N SER A 316 -31.14 6.24 -3.21
CA SER A 316 -31.49 5.83 -4.57
C SER A 316 -32.99 5.95 -4.85
N ILE A 317 -33.34 5.93 -6.13
CA ILE A 317 -34.69 5.57 -6.58
C ILE A 317 -34.63 4.37 -7.51
N THR A 318 -35.60 3.47 -7.36
CA THR A 318 -35.77 2.29 -8.21
C THR A 318 -36.97 2.49 -9.11
N LEU A 319 -36.72 2.51 -10.42
CA LEU A 319 -37.71 2.70 -11.47
C LEU A 319 -38.07 1.34 -12.06
N SER A 320 -39.36 0.99 -12.06
CA SER A 320 -39.82 -0.22 -12.74
C SER A 320 -41.05 0.04 -13.59
N VAL A 321 -41.14 -0.68 -14.72
CA VAL A 321 -42.30 -0.68 -15.59
C VAL A 321 -42.69 -2.10 -15.94
N SER A 322 -43.92 -2.48 -15.61
CA SER A 322 -44.45 -3.82 -15.83
C SER A 322 -44.54 -4.11 -17.33
N ASN A 323 -44.67 -5.39 -17.69
CA ASN A 323 -45.14 -5.74 -19.03
C ASN A 323 -46.68 -5.59 -19.12
N GLN A 324 -47.25 -5.91 -20.28
CA GLN A 324 -48.69 -5.82 -20.53
C GLN A 324 -49.48 -6.74 -19.57
N VAL A 325 -50.36 -6.16 -18.75
CA VAL A 325 -51.08 -6.86 -17.66
C VAL A 325 -52.37 -7.56 -18.07
N GLU A 326 -52.80 -7.46 -19.32
CA GLU A 326 -54.03 -8.08 -19.85
C GLU A 326 -53.67 -9.24 -20.78
N GLU A 327 -54.26 -10.42 -20.58
CA GLU A 327 -53.93 -11.66 -21.31
C GLU A 327 -54.07 -11.49 -22.83
N GLU A 328 -55.06 -10.73 -23.31
CA GLU A 328 -55.32 -10.59 -24.76
C GLU A 328 -54.31 -9.73 -25.52
N VAL A 329 -53.43 -9.00 -24.81
CA VAL A 329 -52.42 -8.12 -25.41
C VAL A 329 -51.00 -8.46 -25.02
N PHE A 330 -50.78 -9.35 -24.05
CA PHE A 330 -49.46 -9.78 -23.60
C PHE A 330 -48.74 -10.63 -24.66
N ASP A 331 -47.56 -10.18 -25.10
CA ASP A 331 -46.62 -10.93 -25.94
C ASP A 331 -45.27 -11.06 -25.22
N SER A 332 -44.90 -12.27 -24.82
CA SER A 332 -43.64 -12.54 -24.12
C SER A 332 -42.38 -12.22 -24.96
N SER A 333 -42.50 -12.13 -26.28
CA SER A 333 -41.39 -11.73 -27.17
C SER A 333 -41.30 -10.21 -27.36
N LYS A 334 -42.33 -9.47 -26.94
CA LYS A 334 -42.44 -8.02 -27.02
C LYS A 334 -43.12 -7.41 -25.79
N PRO A 335 -42.57 -7.65 -24.58
CA PRO A 335 -43.24 -7.30 -23.32
C PRO A 335 -43.56 -5.81 -23.14
N LEU A 336 -42.87 -4.92 -23.88
CA LEU A 336 -43.02 -3.47 -23.81
C LEU A 336 -43.66 -2.85 -25.07
N GLU A 337 -44.26 -3.66 -25.96
CA GLU A 337 -44.88 -3.14 -27.19
C GLU A 337 -45.99 -2.11 -26.88
N ASN A 338 -45.84 -0.90 -27.43
CA ASN A 338 -46.71 0.28 -27.20
C ASN A 338 -46.67 0.86 -25.78
N ILE A 339 -45.55 0.74 -25.07
CA ILE A 339 -45.34 1.43 -23.79
C ILE A 339 -45.61 2.93 -23.91
N PRO A 340 -46.48 3.53 -23.05
CA PRO A 340 -46.91 4.92 -23.21
C PRO A 340 -46.03 5.95 -22.49
N TYR A 341 -45.09 5.51 -21.64
CA TYR A 341 -44.29 6.41 -20.80
C TYR A 341 -43.09 6.97 -21.59
N THR A 342 -43.19 8.23 -22.00
CA THR A 342 -42.22 8.90 -22.86
C THR A 342 -41.11 9.62 -22.08
N GLU A 343 -41.27 9.80 -20.78
CA GLU A 343 -40.25 10.42 -19.94
C GLU A 343 -40.28 9.86 -18.50
N VAL A 344 -39.15 9.97 -17.81
CA VAL A 344 -39.03 9.75 -16.36
C VAL A 344 -38.67 11.09 -15.71
N ILE A 345 -39.39 11.45 -14.65
CA ILE A 345 -39.23 12.69 -13.90
C ILE A 345 -38.91 12.35 -12.44
N PHE A 346 -37.84 12.93 -11.91
CA PHE A 346 -37.44 12.80 -10.51
C PHE A 346 -36.87 14.12 -10.00
N LEU A 347 -36.65 14.21 -8.70
CA LEU A 347 -36.04 15.36 -8.06
C LEU A 347 -34.61 15.01 -7.65
N VAL A 348 -33.67 15.90 -7.91
CA VAL A 348 -32.31 15.86 -7.37
C VAL A 348 -32.11 17.12 -6.55
N ASN A 349 -31.81 16.96 -5.26
CA ASN A 349 -31.67 18.05 -4.29
C ASN A 349 -32.89 19.00 -4.25
N GLY A 350 -34.08 18.46 -4.53
CA GLY A 350 -35.34 19.20 -4.58
C GLY A 350 -35.64 19.88 -5.93
N GLU A 351 -34.74 19.79 -6.91
CA GLU A 351 -34.92 20.32 -8.27
C GLU A 351 -35.27 19.22 -9.28
N GLU A 352 -36.13 19.52 -10.24
CA GLU A 352 -36.67 18.52 -11.18
C GLU A 352 -35.71 18.19 -12.33
N VAL A 353 -35.47 16.90 -12.55
CA VAL A 353 -34.71 16.34 -13.67
C VAL A 353 -35.63 15.47 -14.52
N ARG A 354 -35.46 15.53 -15.85
CA ARG A 354 -36.29 14.83 -16.83
C ARG A 354 -35.42 14.00 -17.77
N LEU A 355 -35.71 12.72 -17.87
CA LEU A 355 -35.13 11.83 -18.87
C LEU A 355 -36.14 11.60 -20.00
N GLU A 356 -35.92 12.25 -21.14
CA GLU A 356 -36.75 12.06 -22.33
C GLU A 356 -36.38 10.75 -23.05
N LEU A 357 -37.32 9.81 -23.11
CA LEU A 357 -37.08 8.47 -23.65
C LEU A 357 -37.45 8.40 -25.13
N ASN A 358 -36.48 8.01 -25.96
CA ASN A 358 -36.73 7.69 -27.36
C ASN A 358 -37.27 6.27 -27.51
N LEU A 359 -38.59 6.12 -27.54
CA LEU A 359 -39.28 4.83 -27.62
C LEU A 359 -39.45 4.27 -29.04
N ILE A 360 -38.75 4.79 -30.05
CA ILE A 360 -38.84 4.26 -31.41
C ILE A 360 -38.31 2.82 -31.43
N ALA A 361 -39.23 1.86 -31.64
CA ALA A 361 -38.95 0.42 -31.69
C ALA A 361 -38.48 -0.20 -30.36
N VAL A 362 -38.90 0.36 -29.21
CA VAL A 362 -38.75 -0.29 -27.90
C VAL A 362 -39.89 -1.28 -27.69
N GLU A 363 -39.57 -2.57 -27.72
CA GLU A 363 -40.49 -3.70 -27.52
C GLU A 363 -40.01 -4.66 -26.42
N THR A 364 -38.73 -4.62 -26.04
CA THR A 364 -38.11 -5.45 -24.99
C THR A 364 -37.44 -4.62 -23.90
N TYR A 365 -37.19 -5.23 -22.73
CA TYR A 365 -36.48 -4.58 -21.63
C TYR A 365 -35.03 -4.19 -21.98
N ASP A 366 -34.33 -4.97 -22.81
CA ASP A 366 -32.99 -4.58 -23.30
C ASP A 366 -33.00 -3.31 -24.15
N GLN A 367 -34.06 -3.14 -24.95
CA GLN A 367 -34.23 -1.92 -25.74
C GLN A 367 -34.60 -0.73 -24.86
N MET A 368 -35.38 -0.96 -23.80
CA MET A 368 -35.68 0.07 -22.81
C MET A 368 -34.42 0.50 -22.05
N TRP A 369 -33.56 -0.44 -21.66
CA TRP A 369 -32.26 -0.12 -21.03
C TRP A 369 -31.39 0.77 -21.92
N ALA A 370 -31.32 0.49 -23.22
CA ALA A 370 -30.58 1.33 -24.17
C ALA A 370 -31.19 2.74 -24.28
N ALA A 371 -32.52 2.85 -24.25
CA ALA A 371 -33.22 4.14 -24.26
C ALA A 371 -32.95 4.94 -22.98
N MET A 372 -33.02 4.30 -21.80
CA MET A 372 -32.69 4.90 -20.50
C MET A 372 -31.24 5.40 -20.46
N GLN A 373 -30.27 4.60 -20.89
CA GLN A 373 -28.85 5.00 -20.92
C GLN A 373 -28.61 6.20 -21.83
N THR A 374 -29.25 6.21 -23.00
CA THR A 374 -29.11 7.34 -23.94
C THR A 374 -29.71 8.61 -23.37
N ALA A 375 -30.89 8.53 -22.75
CA ALA A 375 -31.54 9.67 -22.12
C ALA A 375 -30.73 10.20 -20.93
N PHE A 376 -30.26 9.32 -20.05
CA PHE A 376 -29.43 9.67 -18.90
C PHE A 376 -28.13 10.36 -19.30
N ALA A 377 -27.36 9.78 -20.24
CA ALA A 377 -26.11 10.38 -20.71
C ALA A 377 -26.31 11.74 -21.41
N SER A 378 -27.42 11.90 -22.13
CA SER A 378 -27.75 13.18 -22.79
C SER A 378 -28.08 14.27 -21.78
N GLU A 379 -28.84 13.94 -20.74
CA GLU A 379 -29.20 14.89 -19.67
C GLU A 379 -27.98 15.20 -18.78
N GLN A 380 -27.17 14.19 -18.43
CA GLN A 380 -25.96 14.39 -17.60
C GLN A 380 -24.94 15.32 -18.26
N ALA A 381 -24.85 15.33 -19.60
CA ALA A 381 -23.94 16.22 -20.33
C ALA A 381 -24.32 17.71 -20.24
N VAL A 382 -25.55 18.04 -19.85
CA VAL A 382 -26.07 19.42 -19.81
C VAL A 382 -26.59 19.86 -18.45
N ASN A 383 -26.91 18.91 -17.56
CA ASN A 383 -27.51 19.16 -16.26
C ASN A 383 -26.53 18.81 -15.12
N PRO A 384 -25.96 19.81 -14.42
CA PRO A 384 -24.97 19.56 -13.37
C PRO A 384 -25.54 18.83 -12.14
N LEU A 385 -26.86 18.75 -11.99
CA LEU A 385 -27.49 17.98 -10.92
C LEU A 385 -27.20 16.46 -11.04
N LEU A 386 -26.87 15.98 -12.23
CA LEU A 386 -26.60 14.55 -12.48
C LEU A 386 -25.13 14.16 -12.39
N THR A 387 -24.23 15.07 -11.99
CA THR A 387 -22.78 14.78 -11.90
C THR A 387 -22.48 13.60 -10.98
N ASN A 388 -23.17 13.51 -9.84
CA ASN A 388 -22.96 12.45 -8.84
C ASN A 388 -24.06 11.37 -8.88
N VAL A 389 -24.84 11.31 -9.97
CA VAL A 389 -25.87 10.27 -10.13
C VAL A 389 -25.32 9.17 -11.02
N THR A 390 -25.50 7.92 -10.61
CA THR A 390 -25.19 6.74 -11.42
C THR A 390 -26.45 5.95 -11.74
N MET A 391 -26.42 5.18 -12.83
CA MET A 391 -27.56 4.37 -13.26
C MET A 391 -27.15 2.92 -13.49
N SER A 392 -27.90 1.98 -12.92
CA SER A 392 -27.72 0.53 -13.10
C SER A 392 -29.06 -0.16 -13.43
N ARG A 393 -29.00 -1.45 -13.77
CA ARG A 393 -30.17 -2.28 -14.10
C ARG A 393 -30.04 -3.66 -13.46
N THR A 394 -31.14 -4.15 -12.87
CA THR A 394 -31.30 -5.53 -12.44
C THR A 394 -32.41 -6.19 -13.25
N VAL A 395 -32.14 -7.40 -13.77
CA VAL A 395 -33.04 -8.10 -14.71
C VAL A 395 -34.00 -9.02 -13.95
N ASP A 396 -35.27 -9.02 -14.34
CA ASP A 396 -36.32 -9.92 -13.81
C ASP A 396 -36.51 -9.88 -12.27
N THR A 397 -36.31 -8.71 -11.65
CA THR A 397 -36.33 -8.54 -10.18
C THR A 397 -37.63 -7.92 -9.65
N ALA A 398 -38.32 -7.09 -10.43
CA ALA A 398 -39.61 -6.52 -10.03
C ALA A 398 -40.74 -7.53 -10.27
N GLU A 399 -41.21 -8.18 -9.21
CA GLU A 399 -42.35 -9.10 -9.27
C GLU A 399 -43.70 -8.36 -9.20
N PHE A 400 -44.67 -8.77 -10.03
CA PHE A 400 -46.04 -8.29 -9.95
C PHE A 400 -47.05 -9.34 -10.41
N THR A 401 -48.25 -9.31 -9.83
CA THR A 401 -49.37 -10.16 -10.27
C THR A 401 -50.16 -9.45 -11.37
N SER A 402 -50.19 -10.04 -12.56
CA SER A 402 -50.99 -9.57 -13.70
C SER A 402 -52.50 -9.74 -13.46
N LYS A 403 -53.36 -9.05 -14.22
CA LYS A 403 -54.83 -9.09 -14.04
C LYS A 403 -55.45 -10.45 -14.37
N ASP A 404 -54.76 -11.27 -15.15
CA ASP A 404 -55.12 -12.67 -15.40
C ASP A 404 -54.72 -13.61 -14.23
N GLY A 405 -54.10 -13.09 -13.18
CA GLY A 405 -53.71 -13.82 -11.98
C GLY A 405 -52.40 -14.60 -12.12
N VAL A 406 -51.58 -14.29 -13.13
CA VAL A 406 -50.25 -14.86 -13.33
C VAL A 406 -49.20 -13.90 -12.77
N ASP A 407 -48.29 -14.39 -11.94
CA ASP A 407 -47.14 -13.62 -11.48
C ASP A 407 -46.13 -13.48 -12.62
N ARG A 408 -45.65 -12.25 -12.83
CA ARG A 408 -44.68 -11.87 -13.86
C ARG A 408 -43.59 -11.02 -13.26
N VAL A 409 -42.48 -10.94 -13.98
CA VAL A 409 -41.31 -10.14 -13.63
C VAL A 409 -41.11 -9.00 -14.63
N ALA A 410 -40.45 -7.96 -14.16
CA ALA A 410 -39.97 -6.82 -14.93
C ALA A 410 -38.56 -6.45 -14.44
N ASP A 411 -37.88 -5.62 -15.24
CA ASP A 411 -36.60 -5.09 -14.84
C ASP A 411 -36.74 -3.85 -13.98
N GLU A 412 -35.75 -3.64 -13.13
CA GLU A 412 -35.58 -2.44 -12.32
C GLU A 412 -34.38 -1.65 -12.83
N TYR A 413 -34.55 -0.33 -12.89
CA TYR A 413 -33.50 0.62 -13.21
C TYR A 413 -33.25 1.47 -11.98
N ILE A 414 -32.04 1.45 -11.46
CA ILE A 414 -31.70 2.10 -10.19
C ILE A 414 -30.90 3.35 -10.51
N LEU A 415 -31.36 4.49 -9.99
CA LEU A 415 -30.61 5.75 -9.98
C LEU A 415 -30.12 5.99 -8.57
N THR A 416 -28.81 6.02 -8.38
CA THR A 416 -28.17 6.25 -7.08
C THR A 416 -27.48 7.61 -7.10
N ILE A 417 -27.66 8.42 -6.06
CA ILE A 417 -26.92 9.67 -5.87
C ILE A 417 -25.97 9.56 -4.68
N ASP A 418 -24.74 10.01 -4.89
CA ASP A 418 -23.76 10.21 -3.84
C ASP A 418 -23.61 11.72 -3.55
N GLY A 419 -23.63 12.11 -2.28
CA GLY A 419 -23.53 13.53 -1.89
C GLY A 419 -24.74 14.38 -2.28
N GLY A 420 -25.95 13.86 -2.05
CA GLY A 420 -27.19 14.57 -2.30
C GLY A 420 -28.42 13.74 -1.97
N ARG A 421 -29.57 14.13 -2.52
CA ARG A 421 -30.84 13.44 -2.36
C ARG A 421 -31.55 13.30 -3.69
N ILE A 422 -31.98 12.08 -4.02
CA ILE A 422 -32.82 11.78 -5.17
C ILE A 422 -34.19 11.30 -4.70
N GLU A 423 -35.26 11.84 -5.29
CA GLU A 423 -36.62 11.47 -4.91
C GLU A 423 -37.52 11.29 -6.13
N PRO A 424 -38.60 10.50 -6.00
CA PRO A 424 -39.65 10.50 -7.01
C PRO A 424 -40.28 11.90 -7.14
N ALA A 425 -40.42 12.40 -8.36
CA ALA A 425 -41.31 13.53 -8.61
C ALA A 425 -42.78 13.09 -8.47
N GLU A 426 -43.73 14.03 -8.43
CA GLU A 426 -45.17 13.70 -8.26
C GLU A 426 -45.69 12.71 -9.32
N THR A 427 -45.08 12.69 -10.52
CA THR A 427 -45.52 11.83 -11.63
C THR A 427 -44.60 10.62 -11.87
N GLY A 428 -43.31 10.68 -11.52
CA GLY A 428 -42.34 9.59 -11.81
C GLY A 428 -42.27 9.28 -13.31
N TRP A 429 -42.91 8.18 -13.72
CA TRP A 429 -43.11 7.84 -15.12
C TRP A 429 -44.23 8.66 -15.76
N ASN A 430 -43.91 9.49 -16.75
CA ASN A 430 -44.91 10.33 -17.41
C ASN A 430 -45.14 9.96 -18.89
N ALA A 431 -46.38 10.15 -19.33
CA ALA A 431 -46.80 10.02 -20.71
C ALA A 431 -47.25 11.40 -21.22
N GLU A 432 -46.50 12.00 -22.16
CA GLU A 432 -46.70 13.40 -22.62
C GLU A 432 -48.14 13.70 -23.08
N GLY A 433 -48.82 12.71 -23.69
CA GLY A 433 -50.22 12.80 -24.14
C GLY A 433 -51.28 12.36 -23.13
N GLY A 434 -50.88 12.01 -21.91
CA GLY A 434 -51.69 11.29 -20.93
C GLY A 434 -51.79 9.79 -21.23
N LEU A 435 -52.12 9.00 -20.19
CA LEU A 435 -52.26 7.55 -20.35
C LEU A 435 -53.42 7.21 -21.30
N PRO A 436 -53.21 6.37 -22.34
CA PRO A 436 -54.29 5.95 -23.21
C PRO A 436 -55.33 5.16 -22.43
N SER A 437 -56.60 5.22 -22.85
CA SER A 437 -57.69 4.44 -22.22
C SER A 437 -57.48 2.92 -22.29
N THR A 438 -56.51 2.48 -23.10
CA THR A 438 -56.09 1.08 -23.29
C THR A 438 -54.74 0.78 -22.63
N ASN A 439 -54.26 1.63 -21.71
CA ASN A 439 -52.99 1.38 -21.03
C ASN A 439 -53.01 0.03 -20.31
N ALA A 440 -52.01 -0.81 -20.59
CA ALA A 440 -51.83 -2.13 -20.02
C ALA A 440 -50.55 -2.22 -19.16
N PHE A 441 -49.92 -1.10 -18.83
CA PHE A 441 -48.65 -1.05 -18.11
C PHE A 441 -48.82 -0.40 -16.73
N GLY A 442 -48.32 -1.07 -15.69
CA GLY A 442 -48.04 -0.48 -14.39
C GLY A 442 -46.63 0.10 -14.38
N ALA A 443 -46.42 1.20 -13.67
CA ALA A 443 -45.10 1.75 -13.45
C ALA A 443 -44.99 2.14 -11.97
N ASN A 444 -43.79 2.00 -11.42
CA ASN A 444 -43.50 2.28 -10.03
C ASN A 444 -42.17 3.03 -9.92
N VAL A 445 -42.09 3.87 -8.88
CA VAL A 445 -40.83 4.48 -8.44
C VAL A 445 -40.76 4.29 -6.95
N GLU A 446 -39.80 3.52 -6.49
CA GLU A 446 -39.52 3.34 -5.06
C GLU A 446 -38.33 4.20 -4.67
N VAL A 447 -38.34 4.67 -3.43
CA VAL A 447 -37.22 5.44 -2.87
C VAL A 447 -36.47 4.54 -1.90
N GLY A 448 -35.16 4.43 -2.10
CA GLY A 448 -34.27 3.78 -1.15
C GLY A 448 -34.10 4.61 0.11
N ASP A 449 -33.72 3.95 1.20
CA ASP A 449 -33.43 4.63 2.46
C ASP A 449 -32.31 5.66 2.26
N MET A 450 -32.41 6.76 3.01
CA MET A 450 -31.38 7.78 3.04
C MET A 450 -30.31 7.39 4.05
N THR A 451 -29.06 7.36 3.60
CA THR A 451 -27.90 7.32 4.47
C THR A 451 -27.37 8.75 4.66
N THR A 452 -26.90 9.04 5.86
CA THR A 452 -26.25 10.31 6.20
C THR A 452 -24.91 9.97 6.84
N THR A 453 -23.84 10.42 6.21
CA THR A 453 -22.48 10.30 6.71
C THR A 453 -22.07 11.66 7.28
N SER A 454 -21.77 11.71 8.56
CA SER A 454 -21.20 12.91 9.19
C SER A 454 -19.76 13.05 8.74
N ASN A 455 -19.38 14.22 8.23
CA ASN A 455 -17.97 14.51 7.96
C ASN A 455 -17.25 14.83 9.28
N LEU A 456 -15.91 14.74 9.27
CA LEU A 456 -15.04 15.05 10.39
C LEU A 456 -14.51 16.49 10.31
N ILE A 457 -14.04 17.05 11.43
CA ILE A 457 -13.25 18.28 11.42
C ILE A 457 -11.89 17.94 10.83
N THR A 458 -11.60 18.44 9.63
CA THR A 458 -10.42 18.05 8.86
C THR A 458 -9.41 19.20 8.74
N SER A 459 -8.10 18.88 8.80
CA SER A 459 -7.01 19.80 8.44
C SER A 459 -6.26 19.30 7.20
N THR A 460 -5.88 20.23 6.32
CA THR A 460 -5.01 19.94 5.18
C THR A 460 -3.56 20.18 5.59
N VAL A 461 -2.69 19.19 5.35
CA VAL A 461 -1.30 19.20 5.83
C VAL A 461 -0.34 18.97 4.67
N VAL A 462 0.76 19.72 4.61
CA VAL A 462 1.84 19.55 3.65
C VAL A 462 3.14 19.25 4.39
N LEU A 463 3.78 18.13 4.06
CA LEU A 463 5.10 17.76 4.54
C LEU A 463 6.07 17.78 3.37
N ASP A 464 7.12 18.56 3.52
CA ASP A 464 8.09 18.72 2.46
C ASP A 464 9.53 18.78 3.01
N ASN A 465 10.28 17.69 2.90
CA ASN A 465 11.68 17.61 3.31
C ASN A 465 11.87 17.89 4.82
N VAL A 466 10.90 17.51 5.65
CA VAL A 466 10.95 17.69 7.12
C VAL A 466 12.12 16.90 7.69
N GLY A 467 12.94 17.56 8.52
CA GLY A 467 14.16 17.00 9.10
C GLY A 467 15.33 16.83 8.11
N ARG A 468 15.17 17.18 6.83
CA ARG A 468 16.22 17.22 5.78
C ARG A 468 17.05 15.93 5.66
N GLY A 469 16.37 14.78 5.71
CA GLY A 469 16.98 13.44 5.62
C GLY A 469 17.49 12.88 6.95
N SER A 470 16.92 13.34 8.04
CA SER A 470 17.04 12.81 9.40
C SER A 470 15.77 13.17 10.17
N MET A 471 15.61 12.66 11.40
CA MET A 471 14.41 12.86 12.22
C MET A 471 14.17 14.35 12.50
N GLY A 472 13.02 14.88 12.09
CA GLY A 472 12.51 16.20 12.47
C GLY A 472 11.76 16.18 13.81
N GLY A 473 11.09 17.28 14.10
CA GLY A 473 10.27 17.44 15.31
C GLY A 473 8.83 16.94 15.14
N ASP A 474 7.97 17.47 16.00
CA ASP A 474 6.56 17.16 16.10
C ASP A 474 5.68 18.08 15.25
N LEU A 475 4.52 17.55 14.83
CA LEU A 475 3.44 18.32 14.24
C LEU A 475 2.18 18.19 15.11
N VAL A 476 1.73 19.32 15.68
CA VAL A 476 0.49 19.39 16.46
C VAL A 476 -0.49 20.34 15.77
N ILE A 477 -1.70 19.86 15.46
CA ILE A 477 -2.77 20.72 14.91
C ILE A 477 -4.05 20.49 15.68
N GLY A 478 -4.62 21.54 16.27
CA GLY A 478 -5.82 21.37 17.10
C GLY A 478 -6.44 22.66 17.60
N GLY A 479 -7.15 22.57 18.73
CA GLY A 479 -7.82 23.72 19.35
C GLY A 479 -6.96 24.40 20.43
N LEU A 480 -7.07 25.72 20.55
CA LEU A 480 -6.36 26.55 21.54
C LEU A 480 -6.39 26.05 22.99
N SER A 481 -7.52 25.50 23.44
CA SER A 481 -7.67 25.11 24.84
C SER A 481 -7.12 23.71 25.05
N VAL A 482 -6.07 23.57 25.85
CA VAL A 482 -5.42 22.28 26.16
C VAL A 482 -5.45 21.96 27.67
N GLY A 483 -5.26 20.69 28.01
CA GLY A 483 -5.08 20.21 29.40
C GLY A 483 -6.35 19.78 30.14
N SER A 484 -6.18 19.31 31.39
CA SER A 484 -7.20 18.57 32.17
C SER A 484 -8.52 19.30 32.51
N THR A 485 -8.60 20.61 32.26
CA THR A 485 -9.84 21.39 32.44
C THR A 485 -10.51 21.75 31.12
N SER A 486 -9.92 21.34 30.00
CA SER A 486 -10.42 21.65 28.67
C SER A 486 -11.58 20.74 28.28
N ASP A 487 -12.62 21.32 27.69
CA ASP A 487 -13.72 20.63 26.99
C ASP A 487 -13.71 20.97 25.49
N SER A 488 -12.60 21.53 25.00
CA SER A 488 -12.43 21.90 23.59
C SER A 488 -12.33 20.70 22.67
N LYS A 489 -12.77 20.93 21.44
CA LYS A 489 -12.54 20.02 20.33
C LYS A 489 -11.12 20.23 19.79
N GLY A 490 -10.59 19.20 19.15
CA GLY A 490 -9.42 19.30 18.26
C GLY A 490 -9.85 18.97 16.83
N VAL A 491 -8.85 18.76 15.97
CA VAL A 491 -9.05 18.24 14.61
C VAL A 491 -9.22 16.72 14.67
N GLU A 492 -10.14 16.19 13.87
CA GLU A 492 -10.52 14.76 13.84
C GLU A 492 -9.92 14.02 12.65
N GLN A 493 -9.55 14.72 11.57
CA GLN A 493 -8.92 14.11 10.39
C GLN A 493 -7.76 14.95 9.84
N PHE A 494 -6.66 14.30 9.46
CA PHE A 494 -5.58 14.93 8.70
C PHE A 494 -5.52 14.40 7.27
N ASN A 495 -5.51 15.31 6.29
CA ASN A 495 -5.21 15.01 4.90
C ASN A 495 -3.78 15.50 4.61
N ILE A 496 -2.83 14.58 4.63
CA ILE A 496 -1.40 14.84 4.51
C ILE A 496 -0.97 14.63 3.06
N SER A 497 -0.31 15.63 2.48
CA SER A 497 0.46 15.48 1.26
C SER A 497 1.95 15.53 1.52
N VAL A 498 2.68 14.56 0.99
CA VAL A 498 4.14 14.45 1.10
C VAL A 498 4.77 14.72 -0.27
N ASP A 499 5.63 15.74 -0.35
CA ASP A 499 6.37 16.03 -1.59
C ASP A 499 7.72 15.30 -1.61
N ARG A 500 8.63 15.73 -0.73
CA ARG A 500 9.97 15.15 -0.52
C ARG A 500 10.03 14.46 0.83
N ASN A 501 10.98 13.53 0.96
CA ASN A 501 11.18 12.67 2.14
C ASN A 501 11.06 13.46 3.43
N SER A 502 10.10 13.09 4.28
CA SER A 502 9.79 13.78 5.53
C SER A 502 9.82 12.80 6.69
N GLU A 503 10.63 13.11 7.69
CA GLU A 503 10.78 12.32 8.91
C GLU A 503 10.35 13.17 10.11
N LEU A 504 9.39 12.68 10.90
CA LEU A 504 8.83 13.36 12.07
C LEU A 504 8.83 12.40 13.26
N GLN A 505 8.86 12.97 14.47
CA GLN A 505 8.66 12.18 15.68
C GLN A 505 7.17 11.86 15.84
N ASN A 506 6.33 12.88 16.05
CA ASN A 506 4.91 12.71 16.27
C ASN A 506 4.05 13.55 15.30
N ILE A 507 2.87 13.04 14.95
CA ILE A 507 1.80 13.80 14.29
C ILE A 507 0.52 13.61 15.09
N THR A 508 0.01 14.69 15.67
CA THR A 508 -1.11 14.61 16.63
C THR A 508 -2.06 15.79 16.56
N SER A 509 -3.23 15.59 17.18
CA SER A 509 -4.23 16.63 17.41
C SER A 509 -4.48 16.79 18.90
N THR A 510 -4.76 18.02 19.32
CA THR A 510 -5.04 18.33 20.73
C THR A 510 -6.17 17.46 21.30
N ASN A 511 -6.06 17.08 22.57
CA ASN A 511 -7.06 16.29 23.30
C ASN A 511 -7.33 14.89 22.71
N ASN A 512 -6.37 14.31 21.97
CA ASN A 512 -6.52 12.98 21.37
C ASN A 512 -7.77 12.85 20.48
N THR A 513 -8.06 13.88 19.69
CA THR A 513 -9.24 13.87 18.81
C THR A 513 -8.94 13.33 17.41
N LEU A 514 -7.68 13.15 17.01
CA LEU A 514 -7.33 12.67 15.67
C LEU A 514 -7.84 11.23 15.47
N GLU A 515 -8.74 11.03 14.52
CA GLU A 515 -9.36 9.74 14.23
C GLU A 515 -8.87 9.13 12.93
N GLU A 516 -8.66 9.96 11.91
CA GLU A 516 -8.35 9.51 10.56
C GLU A 516 -7.17 10.29 9.96
N VAL A 517 -6.29 9.57 9.26
CA VAL A 517 -5.14 10.12 8.57
C VAL A 517 -5.10 9.55 7.16
N TYR A 518 -5.12 10.44 6.17
CA TYR A 518 -4.98 10.09 4.76
C TYR A 518 -3.68 10.69 4.24
N VAL A 519 -2.82 9.87 3.63
CA VAL A 519 -1.51 10.29 3.16
C VAL A 519 -1.37 10.03 1.67
N VAL A 520 -0.93 11.05 0.93
CA VAL A 520 -0.70 10.96 -0.52
C VAL A 520 0.60 11.64 -0.89
N ASN A 521 1.24 11.20 -1.99
CA ASN A 521 2.28 12.02 -2.60
C ASN A 521 1.64 13.13 -3.46
N LYS A 522 2.04 14.37 -3.25
CA LYS A 522 1.60 15.51 -4.05
C LYS A 522 2.70 16.57 -4.11
N ASP A 523 2.87 17.11 -5.30
CA ASP A 523 3.84 18.18 -5.59
C ASP A 523 3.49 19.46 -4.82
N HIS A 524 4.48 20.02 -4.13
CA HIS A 524 4.39 21.30 -3.44
C HIS A 524 5.04 22.40 -4.32
N PHE A 525 4.52 23.64 -4.29
CA PHE A 525 4.77 24.69 -5.29
C PHE A 525 6.22 24.85 -5.82
N GLU A 526 6.35 25.20 -7.12
CA GLU A 526 7.53 25.79 -7.79
C GLU A 526 8.94 25.28 -7.38
N ASP A 527 9.04 24.03 -6.92
CA ASP A 527 10.34 23.40 -6.73
C ASP A 527 10.78 22.69 -8.03
N ASN A 528 12.00 22.12 -8.07
CA ASN A 528 12.48 21.43 -9.29
C ASN A 528 12.01 19.97 -9.37
N ASN A 529 11.23 19.50 -8.39
CA ASN A 529 10.72 18.15 -8.24
C ASN A 529 9.29 18.03 -8.81
N ILE A 530 9.18 17.97 -10.13
CA ILE A 530 7.88 17.80 -10.82
C ILE A 530 7.17 16.45 -10.57
N THR A 531 7.71 15.59 -9.71
CA THR A 531 7.17 14.27 -9.36
C THR A 531 7.33 14.02 -7.87
N ALA A 532 6.38 14.49 -7.06
CA ALA A 532 6.32 14.14 -5.64
C ALA A 532 6.34 12.62 -5.43
N THR A 533 7.37 12.14 -4.75
CA THR A 533 7.66 10.71 -4.51
C THR A 533 8.31 10.51 -3.14
N GLY A 534 8.21 11.50 -2.26
CA GLY A 534 8.83 11.49 -0.95
C GLY A 534 8.27 10.41 -0.04
N SER A 535 9.15 9.76 0.73
CA SER A 535 8.75 8.86 1.81
C SER A 535 8.25 9.62 3.05
N LEU A 536 7.43 8.97 3.86
CA LEU A 536 7.01 9.44 5.18
C LEU A 536 7.55 8.51 6.27
N THR A 537 8.17 9.06 7.30
CA THR A 537 8.57 8.31 8.50
C THR A 537 8.06 9.02 9.75
N VAL A 538 7.30 8.32 10.60
CA VAL A 538 6.74 8.86 11.86
C VAL A 538 6.84 7.81 12.95
N THR A 539 7.90 7.87 13.77
CA THR A 539 8.30 6.74 14.64
C THR A 539 8.19 7.00 16.14
N GLY A 540 7.75 8.18 16.56
CA GLY A 540 7.77 8.59 17.96
C GLY A 540 9.18 8.96 18.45
N THR A 541 9.32 9.18 19.76
CA THR A 541 10.59 9.58 20.39
C THR A 541 11.74 8.60 20.10
N VAL A 542 12.81 9.07 19.45
CA VAL A 542 13.96 8.24 19.04
C VAL A 542 15.03 8.08 20.15
N ASP A 543 15.12 9.01 21.11
CA ASP A 543 16.25 9.10 22.06
C ASP A 543 15.93 8.80 23.53
N GLY A 544 14.69 8.45 23.88
CA GLY A 544 14.28 8.15 25.27
C GLY A 544 14.48 9.32 26.25
N VAL A 545 14.58 10.55 25.75
CA VAL A 545 14.70 11.78 26.54
C VAL A 545 13.45 12.66 26.30
N ASN A 546 12.40 12.47 27.11
CA ASN A 546 11.14 13.24 27.03
C ASN A 546 11.26 14.68 27.56
N ASN A 547 12.30 15.44 27.20
CA ASN A 547 12.68 16.59 28.01
C ASN A 547 12.91 17.91 27.27
N ASP A 548 12.20 18.17 26.17
CA ASP A 548 12.21 19.51 25.57
C ASP A 548 10.86 20.15 25.19
N ASP A 549 9.72 19.46 25.32
CA ASP A 549 8.44 20.17 25.14
C ASP A 549 8.10 21.02 26.38
N VAL A 550 8.25 22.34 26.21
CA VAL A 550 7.99 23.34 27.24
C VAL A 550 6.53 23.86 27.19
N ASP A 551 5.75 23.61 26.12
CA ASP A 551 4.44 24.27 25.94
C ASP A 551 3.28 23.37 25.46
N GLY A 552 3.52 22.14 25.00
CA GLY A 552 2.47 21.14 24.75
C GLY A 552 1.92 20.57 26.06
N GLY A 553 0.60 20.55 26.22
CA GLY A 553 -0.05 20.04 27.41
C GLY A 553 0.43 18.62 27.72
N ALA A 554 1.04 18.41 28.90
CA ALA A 554 1.51 17.12 29.39
C ALA A 554 0.61 15.96 28.92
N ASN A 555 1.16 15.07 28.08
CA ASN A 555 0.61 13.86 27.46
C ASN A 555 0.50 13.86 25.90
N THR A 556 1.13 14.78 25.16
CA THR A 556 1.13 14.78 23.67
C THR A 556 2.29 14.03 23.02
N ILE A 557 3.39 13.83 23.73
CA ILE A 557 4.61 13.15 23.26
C ILE A 557 4.80 11.83 23.99
N ASP A 558 4.83 10.74 23.24
CA ASP A 558 5.12 9.41 23.73
C ASP A 558 6.00 8.62 22.75
N GLY A 559 6.19 7.32 23.02
CA GLY A 559 7.03 6.45 22.20
C GLY A 559 6.46 6.14 20.82
N TYR A 560 5.34 6.74 20.41
CA TYR A 560 4.64 6.43 19.16
C TYR A 560 4.47 7.67 18.29
N GLY A 561 4.51 7.47 16.98
CA GLY A 561 4.30 8.53 16.00
C GLY A 561 2.83 8.93 15.84
N PHE A 562 1.93 7.95 16.01
CA PHE A 562 0.48 8.13 15.99
C PHE A 562 -0.20 7.47 17.20
N ASN A 563 -1.22 8.14 17.72
CA ASN A 563 -1.93 7.74 18.94
C ASN A 563 -3.43 7.64 18.68
N ASP A 564 -4.01 6.46 18.93
CA ASP A 564 -5.45 6.18 18.89
C ASP A 564 -6.14 6.60 17.58
N VAL A 565 -5.41 6.51 16.46
CA VAL A 565 -5.91 6.73 15.10
C VAL A 565 -6.62 5.46 14.64
N ARG A 566 -7.89 5.56 14.24
CA ARG A 566 -8.66 4.41 13.76
C ARG A 566 -8.36 4.07 12.31
N VAL A 567 -8.21 5.08 11.46
CA VAL A 567 -7.94 4.90 10.03
C VAL A 567 -6.64 5.60 9.67
N PHE A 568 -5.67 4.84 9.21
CA PHE A 568 -4.48 5.36 8.54
C PHE A 568 -4.48 4.80 7.12
N ASP A 569 -4.66 5.66 6.12
CA ASP A 569 -4.71 5.25 4.72
C ASP A 569 -3.64 5.99 3.92
N ALA A 570 -2.57 5.27 3.60
CA ALA A 570 -1.49 5.71 2.75
C ALA A 570 -1.44 4.95 1.42
N SER A 571 -2.54 4.30 0.99
CA SER A 571 -2.56 3.45 -0.20
C SER A 571 -2.32 4.19 -1.53
N ALA A 572 -2.26 5.52 -1.49
CA ALA A 572 -1.93 6.38 -2.63
C ALA A 572 -0.51 6.98 -2.54
N MET A 573 0.29 6.56 -1.57
CA MET A 573 1.71 6.87 -1.49
C MET A 573 2.51 6.06 -2.51
N VAL A 574 3.47 6.73 -3.14
CA VAL A 574 4.48 6.16 -4.03
C VAL A 574 5.81 5.99 -3.28
N GLY A 575 6.15 6.95 -2.41
CA GLY A 575 7.26 6.83 -1.46
C GLY A 575 6.90 5.89 -0.31
N SER A 576 7.92 5.34 0.36
CA SER A 576 7.70 4.43 1.48
C SER A 576 7.10 5.11 2.71
N VAL A 577 6.40 4.33 3.53
CA VAL A 577 5.69 4.73 4.73
C VAL A 577 6.18 3.90 5.90
N ASN A 578 6.85 4.55 6.86
CA ASN A 578 7.39 3.90 8.05
C ASN A 578 6.77 4.51 9.30
N ILE A 579 5.88 3.80 9.99
CA ILE A 579 5.14 4.36 11.14
C ILE A 579 5.17 3.47 12.37
N ASN A 580 5.29 4.10 13.53
CA ASN A 580 5.00 3.49 14.84
C ASN A 580 3.69 4.09 15.37
N ALA A 581 2.74 3.23 15.73
CA ALA A 581 1.44 3.64 16.21
C ALA A 581 1.00 2.85 17.45
N VAL A 582 0.09 3.43 18.22
CA VAL A 582 -0.55 2.76 19.35
C VAL A 582 -2.07 2.94 19.33
N LEU A 583 -2.79 1.86 19.62
CA LEU A 583 -4.20 1.86 20.00
C LEU A 583 -4.29 1.63 21.51
N SER A 584 -4.20 2.70 22.29
CA SER A 584 -4.17 2.70 23.75
C SER A 584 -5.53 2.38 24.38
N GLU A 585 -5.62 2.37 25.71
CA GLU A 585 -6.88 2.17 26.43
C GLU A 585 -7.93 3.27 26.17
N ASN A 586 -7.50 4.44 25.65
CA ASN A 586 -8.41 5.55 25.36
C ASN A 586 -9.36 5.25 24.20
N VAL A 587 -8.97 4.34 23.29
CA VAL A 587 -9.79 3.84 22.17
C VAL A 587 -11.18 3.40 22.64
N VAL A 588 -11.25 2.72 23.80
CA VAL A 588 -12.53 2.28 24.39
C VAL A 588 -13.47 3.46 24.60
N SER A 589 -12.98 4.58 25.15
CA SER A 589 -13.82 5.75 25.41
C SER A 589 -14.11 6.60 24.17
N LYS A 590 -13.20 6.55 23.19
CA LYS A 590 -13.25 7.37 21.98
C LYS A 590 -14.17 6.78 20.92
N TYR A 591 -14.08 5.49 20.66
CA TYR A 591 -14.80 4.82 19.56
C TYR A 591 -15.85 3.81 20.04
N MET A 592 -15.63 3.18 21.19
CA MET A 592 -16.43 2.02 21.57
C MET A 592 -17.67 2.43 22.36
N ASN A 593 -18.82 2.36 21.69
CA ASN A 593 -20.10 2.50 22.36
C ASN A 593 -20.44 1.17 23.07
N LEU A 594 -20.79 1.19 24.36
CA LEU A 594 -21.05 -0.04 25.12
C LEU A 594 -22.50 -0.55 25.01
N GLY A 595 -23.29 -0.04 24.06
CA GLY A 595 -24.72 -0.30 23.99
C GLY A 595 -25.25 -0.41 22.57
N ASP A 596 -25.40 -1.65 22.10
CA ASP A 596 -26.14 -1.98 20.88
C ASP A 596 -27.57 -1.41 20.96
N THR A 597 -27.81 -0.37 20.17
CA THR A 597 -29.15 0.22 19.97
C THR A 597 -29.71 -0.08 18.59
N ALA A 598 -28.93 -0.75 17.74
CA ALA A 598 -29.31 -1.18 16.41
C ALA A 598 -30.10 -2.50 16.49
N ASN A 599 -30.76 -2.87 15.38
CA ASN A 599 -31.37 -4.21 15.28
C ASN A 599 -30.35 -5.26 14.81
N ASP A 600 -29.21 -4.80 14.29
CA ASP A 600 -28.04 -5.56 13.86
C ASP A 600 -26.85 -5.03 14.67
N GLY A 601 -26.37 -5.83 15.62
CA GLY A 601 -25.28 -5.44 16.52
C GLY A 601 -23.92 -5.34 15.84
N SER A 602 -23.82 -5.61 14.53
CA SER A 602 -22.60 -5.34 13.73
C SER A 602 -22.59 -3.94 13.11
N ALA A 603 -23.73 -3.25 13.10
CA ALA A 603 -23.87 -1.96 12.42
C ALA A 603 -23.20 -0.79 13.16
N ASP A 604 -22.78 -1.00 14.41
CA ASP A 604 -22.13 0.00 15.26
C ASP A 604 -20.68 -0.34 15.63
N ASN A 605 -20.09 -1.34 14.96
CA ASN A 605 -18.68 -1.70 15.15
C ASN A 605 -17.74 -0.57 14.71
N ALA A 606 -16.73 -0.29 15.51
CA ALA A 606 -15.64 0.58 15.12
C ALA A 606 -14.63 -0.21 14.30
N GLN A 607 -14.56 0.11 13.00
CA GLN A 607 -13.55 -0.43 12.11
C GLN A 607 -12.24 0.37 12.23
N PHE A 608 -11.16 -0.35 12.51
CA PHE A 608 -9.79 0.12 12.48
C PHE A 608 -9.11 -0.40 11.22
N LEU A 609 -8.44 0.49 10.49
CA LEU A 609 -7.90 0.19 9.17
C LEU A 609 -6.56 0.89 8.97
N TYR A 610 -5.52 0.11 8.75
CA TYR A 610 -4.19 0.61 8.42
C TYR A 610 -3.84 0.10 7.03
N LYS A 611 -3.71 1.01 6.06
CA LYS A 611 -3.23 0.69 4.70
C LYS A 611 -1.93 1.42 4.44
N LEU A 612 -0.89 0.66 4.10
CA LEU A 612 0.39 1.19 3.67
C LEU A 612 0.35 1.47 2.15
N GLY A 613 1.46 1.92 1.58
CA GLY A 613 1.62 2.27 0.17
C GLY A 613 1.92 1.08 -0.74
N GLU A 614 2.45 1.33 -1.94
CA GLU A 614 2.89 0.28 -2.88
C GLU A 614 4.42 0.07 -2.87
N ASN A 615 5.12 0.58 -1.85
CA ASN A 615 6.57 0.53 -1.71
C ASN A 615 6.95 -0.34 -0.50
N ASP A 616 8.24 -0.57 -0.27
CA ASP A 616 8.68 -1.32 0.92
C ASP A 616 8.39 -0.49 2.19
N ASP A 617 7.33 -0.86 2.92
CA ASP A 617 6.80 -0.09 4.05
C ASP A 617 7.01 -0.77 5.40
N VAL A 618 6.89 0.01 6.49
CA VAL A 618 7.05 -0.49 7.86
C VAL A 618 5.92 -0.01 8.76
N LEU A 619 5.26 -0.95 9.45
CA LEU A 619 4.29 -0.66 10.50
C LEU A 619 4.68 -1.37 11.79
N SER A 620 4.80 -0.62 12.88
CA SER A 620 4.77 -1.16 14.24
C SER A 620 3.51 -0.68 14.95
N LEU A 621 2.64 -1.61 15.35
CA LEU A 621 1.37 -1.30 16.00
C LEU A 621 1.25 -1.99 17.36
N ASP A 622 1.24 -1.19 18.42
CA ASP A 622 0.93 -1.65 19.77
C ASP A 622 -0.56 -1.45 20.09
N ILE A 623 -1.18 -2.44 20.73
CA ILE A 623 -2.63 -2.44 21.01
C ILE A 623 -2.82 -2.72 22.51
N SER A 624 -3.62 -1.90 23.20
CA SER A 624 -3.98 -2.15 24.59
C SER A 624 -4.95 -3.33 24.72
N GLU A 625 -4.69 -4.24 25.67
CA GLU A 625 -5.63 -5.32 26.02
C GLU A 625 -7.03 -4.81 26.36
N ALA A 626 -7.15 -3.56 26.85
CA ALA A 626 -8.42 -2.94 27.22
C ALA A 626 -9.42 -2.87 26.05
N ASN A 627 -8.90 -2.77 24.81
CA ASN A 627 -9.71 -2.74 23.59
C ASN A 627 -10.42 -4.07 23.32
N LEU A 628 -9.94 -5.14 23.96
CA LEU A 628 -10.43 -6.52 23.83
C LEU A 628 -10.98 -7.07 25.17
N ALA A 629 -10.69 -6.44 26.32
CA ALA A 629 -10.90 -7.00 27.67
C ALA A 629 -12.34 -7.02 28.21
N ALA A 630 -13.29 -6.33 27.58
CA ALA A 630 -14.64 -6.20 28.12
C ALA A 630 -15.37 -7.55 28.20
N ALA A 631 -15.64 -8.01 29.42
CA ALA A 631 -16.32 -9.29 29.66
C ALA A 631 -17.84 -9.21 29.45
N GLY A 632 -18.38 -9.96 28.48
CA GLY A 632 -19.83 -10.21 28.38
C GLY A 632 -20.36 -10.48 26.98
N THR A 633 -20.87 -11.71 26.81
CA THR A 633 -21.46 -12.35 25.61
C THR A 633 -20.53 -12.44 24.40
N THR A 634 -20.60 -13.58 23.70
CA THR A 634 -19.77 -14.05 22.58
C THR A 634 -19.97 -13.24 21.29
N THR A 635 -20.13 -11.92 21.42
CA THR A 635 -20.55 -10.97 20.38
C THR A 635 -20.05 -9.57 20.78
N ARG A 636 -18.74 -9.36 20.92
CA ARG A 636 -18.20 -8.00 20.96
C ARG A 636 -17.45 -7.76 19.66
N GLU A 637 -18.23 -7.59 18.61
CA GLU A 637 -17.78 -7.24 17.27
C GLU A 637 -17.31 -5.77 17.19
N ASP A 638 -17.49 -4.98 18.27
CA ASP A 638 -17.20 -3.54 18.34
C ASP A 638 -15.78 -3.13 17.92
N PHE A 639 -14.78 -4.00 18.09
CA PHE A 639 -13.39 -3.77 17.62
C PHE A 639 -13.11 -4.68 16.44
N ALA A 640 -12.77 -4.12 15.29
CA ALA A 640 -12.26 -4.90 14.17
C ALA A 640 -11.06 -4.18 13.56
N LEU A 641 -9.91 -4.84 13.50
CA LEU A 641 -8.67 -4.28 12.98
C LEU A 641 -8.25 -5.03 11.71
N SER A 642 -8.01 -4.27 10.65
CA SER A 642 -7.42 -4.77 9.42
C SER A 642 -6.19 -3.96 9.04
N ILE A 643 -5.08 -4.67 8.81
CA ILE A 643 -3.82 -4.12 8.35
C ILE A 643 -3.58 -4.61 6.92
N LYS A 644 -3.24 -3.70 6.02
CA LYS A 644 -2.94 -3.96 4.61
C LYS A 644 -1.56 -3.40 4.25
N GLY A 645 -0.62 -4.28 3.89
CA GLY A 645 0.68 -3.90 3.32
C GLY A 645 0.51 -3.32 1.91
N ASN A 646 -0.24 -4.05 1.07
CA ASN A 646 -0.46 -3.84 -0.36
C ASN A 646 0.67 -4.40 -1.22
N ALA A 647 1.55 -3.58 -1.79
CA ALA A 647 2.63 -4.06 -2.65
C ALA A 647 3.95 -3.51 -2.13
N GLY A 648 5.05 -4.22 -2.37
CA GLY A 648 6.33 -3.89 -1.74
C GLY A 648 6.74 -4.99 -0.77
N ASN A 649 7.97 -4.95 -0.28
CA ASN A 649 8.44 -5.87 0.77
C ASN A 649 8.15 -5.23 2.14
N ASP A 650 6.98 -5.46 2.67
CA ASP A 650 6.48 -4.79 3.86
C ASP A 650 6.94 -5.47 5.14
N THR A 651 7.22 -4.69 6.19
CA THR A 651 7.48 -5.20 7.54
C THR A 651 6.39 -4.75 8.50
N ILE A 652 5.57 -5.69 8.94
CA ILE A 652 4.44 -5.45 9.85
C ILE A 652 4.75 -6.12 11.20
N THR A 653 4.73 -5.34 12.27
CA THR A 653 4.86 -5.83 13.64
C THR A 653 3.62 -5.43 14.43
N THR A 654 2.97 -6.39 15.05
CA THR A 654 1.83 -6.16 15.95
C THR A 654 2.15 -6.71 17.33
N LYS A 655 1.61 -6.05 18.36
CA LYS A 655 1.74 -6.50 19.74
C LYS A 655 0.53 -6.08 20.56
N ILE A 656 -0.03 -6.99 21.36
CA ILE A 656 -1.09 -6.68 22.32
C ILE A 656 -0.47 -6.56 23.72
N GLU A 657 -0.57 -5.38 24.33
CA GLU A 657 -0.04 -5.01 25.65
C GLU A 657 1.46 -5.35 25.81
N ASP A 658 1.84 -6.02 26.90
CA ASP A 658 3.19 -6.53 27.12
C ASP A 658 3.46 -7.86 26.41
N GLY A 659 2.43 -8.42 25.76
CA GLY A 659 2.45 -9.69 25.04
C GLY A 659 2.05 -10.90 25.88
N SER A 660 1.69 -10.76 27.17
CA SER A 660 1.65 -11.88 28.13
C SER A 660 0.29 -12.59 28.33
N GLY A 661 -0.59 -12.56 27.33
CA GLY A 661 -1.95 -13.12 27.42
C GLY A 661 -2.00 -14.64 27.59
N ILE A 662 -2.99 -15.11 28.36
CA ILE A 662 -3.27 -16.53 28.59
C ILE A 662 -4.78 -16.85 28.46
N ASP A 663 -5.13 -18.13 28.37
CA ASP A 663 -6.52 -18.63 28.24
C ASP A 663 -7.47 -18.15 29.35
N ALA A 664 -6.94 -17.72 30.48
CA ALA A 664 -7.75 -17.20 31.60
C ALA A 664 -8.22 -15.75 31.35
N ASP A 665 -7.55 -15.00 30.50
CA ASP A 665 -7.82 -13.59 30.25
C ASP A 665 -9.04 -13.42 29.35
N ASN A 666 -9.82 -12.37 29.59
CA ASN A 666 -11.03 -12.12 28.80
C ASN A 666 -10.68 -11.57 27.42
N TRP A 667 -9.64 -10.74 27.34
CA TRP A 667 -9.22 -10.16 26.08
C TRP A 667 -8.72 -11.24 25.11
N TYR A 668 -7.96 -12.22 25.61
CA TYR A 668 -7.47 -13.34 24.81
C TYR A 668 -8.62 -14.20 24.27
N LYS A 669 -9.56 -14.60 25.13
CA LYS A 669 -10.77 -15.32 24.67
C LYS A 669 -11.55 -14.53 23.63
N ASN A 670 -11.68 -13.22 23.81
CA ASN A 670 -12.41 -12.38 22.87
C ASN A 670 -11.67 -12.24 21.54
N SER A 671 -10.33 -12.19 21.51
CA SER A 671 -9.59 -12.20 20.24
C SER A 671 -9.77 -13.52 19.49
N VAL A 672 -9.86 -14.64 20.22
CA VAL A 672 -10.17 -15.96 19.64
C VAL A 672 -11.60 -16.00 19.09
N ASP A 673 -12.60 -15.73 19.94
CA ASP A 673 -14.02 -15.91 19.61
C ASP A 673 -14.51 -14.94 18.51
N ASN A 674 -13.92 -13.74 18.41
CA ASN A 674 -14.38 -12.72 17.47
C ASN A 674 -13.68 -12.78 16.10
N ALA A 675 -12.49 -13.38 16.00
CA ALA A 675 -11.66 -13.41 14.78
C ALA A 675 -11.56 -12.04 14.08
N ASN A 676 -11.30 -10.98 14.86
CA ASN A 676 -11.47 -9.59 14.47
C ASN A 676 -10.15 -8.84 14.22
N LEU A 677 -9.02 -9.56 14.19
CA LEU A 677 -7.68 -9.02 13.93
C LEU A 677 -7.11 -9.67 12.67
N SER A 678 -6.77 -8.85 11.67
CA SER A 678 -6.26 -9.35 10.39
C SER A 678 -5.08 -8.55 9.85
N VAL A 679 -4.15 -9.27 9.23
CA VAL A 679 -3.05 -8.73 8.42
C VAL A 679 -3.15 -9.33 7.03
N SER A 680 -3.02 -8.51 5.98
CA SER A 680 -2.84 -8.98 4.62
C SER A 680 -1.71 -8.17 3.99
N THR A 681 -0.63 -8.84 3.62
CA THR A 681 0.60 -8.15 3.22
C THR A 681 0.56 -7.83 1.72
N GLY A 682 0.09 -8.77 0.90
CA GLY A 682 -0.29 -8.51 -0.48
C GLY A 682 0.75 -9.04 -1.46
N SER A 683 1.50 -8.20 -2.17
CA SER A 683 2.51 -8.67 -3.12
C SER A 683 3.91 -8.14 -2.82
N GLY A 684 4.88 -9.03 -2.70
CA GLY A 684 6.25 -8.71 -2.34
C GLY A 684 6.78 -9.76 -1.38
N ASN A 685 8.00 -9.59 -0.87
CA ASN A 685 8.58 -10.50 0.11
C ASN A 685 8.39 -9.88 1.50
N ASP A 686 7.23 -10.12 2.08
CA ASP A 686 6.76 -9.45 3.27
C ASP A 686 7.29 -10.11 4.55
N THR A 687 7.23 -9.40 5.67
CA THR A 687 7.57 -9.92 6.99
C THR A 687 6.54 -9.50 8.03
N VAL A 688 5.87 -10.47 8.63
CA VAL A 688 4.88 -10.26 9.71
C VAL A 688 5.44 -10.78 11.03
N ASN A 689 5.36 -9.97 12.08
CA ASN A 689 5.69 -10.35 13.45
C ASN A 689 4.46 -10.12 14.34
N SER A 690 3.71 -11.17 14.66
CA SER A 690 2.60 -11.13 15.62
C SER A 690 3.11 -11.45 17.01
N LYS A 691 3.72 -10.46 17.68
CA LYS A 691 4.47 -10.69 18.92
C LYS A 691 3.58 -10.93 20.14
N GLY A 692 3.94 -11.93 20.94
CA GLY A 692 3.23 -12.28 22.16
C GLY A 692 1.85 -12.85 21.86
N ALA A 693 0.99 -12.81 22.87
CA ALA A 693 -0.34 -13.40 22.77
C ALA A 693 -1.32 -12.58 21.94
N GLY A 694 -2.21 -13.30 21.27
CA GLY A 694 -3.29 -12.76 20.45
C GLY A 694 -3.40 -13.51 19.13
N ASN A 695 -4.64 -13.64 18.64
CA ASN A 695 -4.92 -14.46 17.47
C ASN A 695 -5.12 -13.56 16.26
N TRP A 696 -4.30 -13.77 15.24
CA TRP A 696 -4.36 -13.02 13.99
C TRP A 696 -4.71 -13.95 12.84
N THR A 697 -5.57 -13.47 11.94
CA THR A 697 -5.64 -14.02 10.58
C THR A 697 -4.61 -13.28 9.72
N ILE A 698 -3.61 -14.00 9.23
CA ILE A 698 -2.50 -13.47 8.43
C ILE A 698 -2.62 -14.05 7.02
N ASP A 699 -2.65 -13.18 6.02
CA ASP A 699 -2.63 -13.53 4.60
C ASP A 699 -1.39 -12.91 3.94
N THR A 700 -0.42 -13.76 3.59
CA THR A 700 0.86 -13.33 3.02
C THR A 700 0.75 -12.97 1.53
N GLY A 701 -0.29 -13.46 0.84
CA GLY A 701 -0.53 -13.09 -0.56
C GLY A 701 0.49 -13.73 -1.53
N SER A 702 1.36 -12.93 -2.16
CA SER A 702 2.29 -13.42 -3.19
C SER A 702 3.70 -12.88 -3.04
N GLY A 703 4.69 -13.75 -3.20
CA GLY A 703 6.10 -13.45 -3.02
C GLY A 703 6.66 -14.36 -1.93
N ASN A 704 7.92 -14.18 -1.55
CA ASN A 704 8.56 -15.06 -0.57
C ASN A 704 8.50 -14.39 0.81
N ASP A 705 7.45 -14.72 1.55
CA ASP A 705 7.05 -14.07 2.78
C ASP A 705 7.67 -14.72 4.02
N THR A 706 7.65 -14.00 5.13
CA THR A 706 8.13 -14.50 6.42
C THR A 706 7.16 -14.15 7.53
N VAL A 707 6.66 -15.15 8.25
CA VAL A 707 5.78 -14.94 9.41
C VAL A 707 6.47 -15.44 10.67
N TYR A 708 6.57 -14.59 11.68
CA TYR A 708 6.97 -14.96 13.03
C TYR A 708 5.75 -14.83 13.95
N ALA A 709 5.12 -15.95 14.24
CA ALA A 709 4.08 -16.05 15.25
C ALA A 709 4.74 -16.05 16.64
N ASP A 710 4.38 -15.05 17.45
CA ASP A 710 4.94 -14.77 18.76
C ASP A 710 6.46 -14.47 18.75
N ASN A 711 7.31 -15.51 18.64
CA ASN A 711 8.78 -15.43 18.59
C ASN A 711 9.40 -14.49 19.66
N THR A 712 8.80 -14.42 20.86
CA THR A 712 9.22 -13.51 21.94
C THR A 712 10.12 -14.15 23.00
N GLY A 713 10.33 -15.47 22.96
CA GLY A 713 11.25 -16.18 23.84
C GLY A 713 12.73 -15.82 23.63
N GLU A 714 13.61 -16.36 24.48
CA GLU A 714 15.05 -16.15 24.34
C GLU A 714 15.61 -16.94 23.15
N LYS A 715 16.63 -16.41 22.49
CA LYS A 715 17.21 -17.00 21.27
C LYS A 715 18.56 -17.66 21.54
N ALA A 716 18.81 -18.82 20.92
CA ALA A 716 20.05 -19.58 21.07
C ALA A 716 21.25 -18.93 20.36
N LYS A 717 22.48 -19.31 20.77
CA LYS A 717 23.72 -18.88 20.12
C LYS A 717 24.75 -20.00 20.02
N TRP A 718 25.37 -20.14 18.85
CA TRP A 718 26.47 -21.06 18.59
C TRP A 718 27.77 -20.34 18.23
N LEU A 719 28.88 -21.03 18.44
CA LEU A 719 30.23 -20.55 18.18
C LEU A 719 30.99 -21.51 17.28
N VAL A 720 31.73 -20.95 16.33
CA VAL A 720 32.67 -21.70 15.49
C VAL A 720 34.10 -21.18 15.72
N GLY A 721 35.03 -22.09 15.96
CA GLY A 721 36.45 -21.79 16.15
C GLY A 721 36.80 -21.13 17.48
N ALA A 722 35.95 -21.28 18.52
CA ALA A 722 36.19 -20.72 19.85
C ALA A 722 36.85 -21.74 20.82
N GLU A 723 37.86 -21.32 21.58
CA GLU A 723 38.41 -22.05 22.73
C GLU A 723 37.65 -21.69 24.02
N ASN A 724 37.40 -20.40 24.22
CA ASN A 724 36.54 -19.91 25.29
C ASN A 724 35.16 -19.57 24.71
N VAL A 725 34.12 -20.17 25.30
CA VAL A 725 32.75 -20.06 24.82
C VAL A 725 31.94 -18.98 25.54
N ASP A 726 32.49 -18.33 26.56
CA ASP A 726 31.84 -17.21 27.24
C ASP A 726 31.76 -15.99 26.30
N ILE A 727 30.54 -15.53 26.00
CA ILE A 727 30.29 -14.43 25.06
C ILE A 727 30.94 -13.11 25.49
N ALA A 728 31.20 -12.94 26.79
CA ALA A 728 31.88 -11.77 27.33
C ALA A 728 33.41 -11.86 27.27
N ASP A 729 33.99 -13.03 26.97
CA ASP A 729 35.44 -13.30 26.95
C ASP A 729 35.83 -14.32 25.86
N LEU A 730 35.25 -14.19 24.67
CA LEU A 730 35.55 -15.09 23.54
C LEU A 730 37.05 -15.08 23.21
N ASP A 731 37.63 -16.26 23.11
CA ASP A 731 39.00 -16.48 22.63
C ASP A 731 38.99 -17.57 21.56
N ALA A 732 39.79 -17.39 20.53
CA ALA A 732 39.81 -18.32 19.41
C ALA A 732 40.58 -19.60 19.75
N GLN A 733 40.13 -20.71 19.18
CA GLN A 733 40.87 -21.97 19.21
C GLN A 733 42.29 -21.72 18.71
N THR A 734 43.28 -22.21 19.46
CA THR A 734 44.67 -21.92 19.12
C THR A 734 45.00 -22.42 17.70
N THR A 735 45.59 -21.53 16.90
CA THR A 735 45.83 -21.61 15.43
C THR A 735 46.62 -22.83 14.90
N ALA A 736 46.85 -23.87 15.70
CA ALA A 736 47.54 -25.08 15.28
C ALA A 736 46.69 -25.99 14.38
N ASP A 737 45.35 -25.89 14.44
CA ASP A 737 44.45 -26.88 13.84
C ASP A 737 43.94 -26.52 12.42
N MET A 738 43.88 -25.23 12.05
CA MET A 738 43.60 -24.79 10.66
C MET A 738 44.68 -23.87 10.06
N THR A 739 45.92 -24.36 9.94
CA THR A 739 46.89 -23.77 9.00
C THR A 739 46.37 -23.85 7.56
N ASN A 740 46.96 -23.11 6.61
CA ASN A 740 46.67 -23.21 5.18
C ASN A 740 46.49 -24.68 4.72
N GLN A 741 45.27 -25.04 4.33
CA GLN A 741 44.91 -26.37 3.81
C GLN A 741 44.80 -26.34 2.28
N PHE A 742 44.98 -27.49 1.63
CA PHE A 742 44.75 -27.64 0.19
C PHE A 742 43.42 -28.35 -0.02
N LEU A 743 42.40 -27.65 -0.49
CA LEU A 743 41.05 -28.19 -0.69
C LEU A 743 40.54 -27.79 -2.07
N VAL A 744 40.20 -28.78 -2.90
CA VAL A 744 39.67 -28.58 -4.26
C VAL A 744 38.18 -28.81 -4.25
N ASP A 745 37.42 -27.84 -4.81
CA ASP A 745 35.96 -27.88 -4.97
C ASP A 745 35.25 -28.42 -3.71
N GLY A 746 35.65 -27.90 -2.55
CA GLY A 746 35.07 -28.26 -1.26
C GLY A 746 33.67 -27.68 -1.09
N LYS A 747 32.79 -28.45 -0.47
CA LYS A 747 31.41 -28.07 -0.15
C LYS A 747 31.24 -27.97 1.36
N LEU A 748 30.45 -27.01 1.81
CA LEU A 748 30.03 -26.86 3.20
C LEU A 748 28.51 -26.91 3.26
N THR A 749 27.96 -27.68 4.18
CA THR A 749 26.53 -27.79 4.43
C THR A 749 26.23 -27.34 5.84
N VAL A 750 25.27 -26.43 5.98
CA VAL A 750 24.69 -26.04 7.28
C VAL A 750 23.30 -26.67 7.32
N THR A 751 23.00 -27.35 8.42
CA THR A 751 21.70 -27.99 8.66
C THR A 751 21.20 -27.53 10.03
N LEU A 752 19.98 -27.00 10.08
CA LEU A 752 19.31 -26.54 11.29
C LEU A 752 18.06 -27.40 11.53
N LEU A 753 17.89 -27.93 12.72
CA LEU A 753 16.64 -28.55 13.14
C LEU A 753 15.74 -27.51 13.81
N SER A 754 14.42 -27.71 13.76
CA SER A 754 13.49 -26.90 14.53
C SER A 754 13.72 -27.09 16.04
N PRO A 755 13.51 -26.07 16.88
CA PRO A 755 13.42 -26.26 18.32
C PRO A 755 12.38 -27.35 18.66
N ASP A 756 12.83 -28.48 19.22
CA ASP A 756 11.94 -29.51 19.77
C ASP A 756 12.58 -30.16 21.02
N SER A 757 11.70 -30.67 21.87
CA SER A 757 11.97 -31.41 23.09
C SER A 757 12.40 -32.87 22.88
N THR A 758 12.33 -33.38 21.63
CA THR A 758 12.84 -34.72 21.29
C THR A 758 14.37 -34.74 21.21
N VAL A 759 14.96 -35.92 21.01
CA VAL A 759 16.42 -36.16 21.14
C VAL A 759 17.06 -36.33 19.76
N ASP A 760 16.39 -35.85 18.72
CA ASP A 760 16.91 -35.94 17.36
C ASP A 760 17.87 -34.76 17.12
N ASP A 761 18.92 -35.03 16.36
CA ASP A 761 20.05 -34.11 16.13
C ASP A 761 20.01 -33.71 14.66
N ALA A 762 20.35 -32.45 14.32
CA ALA A 762 20.46 -32.06 12.93
C ALA A 762 21.43 -32.98 12.16
N ALA A 763 21.02 -33.50 11.01
CA ALA A 763 21.80 -34.45 10.24
C ALA A 763 21.70 -34.17 8.73
N ALA A 764 22.77 -33.66 8.14
CA ALA A 764 22.83 -33.30 6.73
C ALA A 764 22.40 -34.45 5.80
N TYR A 765 21.55 -34.14 4.82
CA TYR A 765 20.94 -35.10 3.89
C TYR A 765 20.12 -36.21 4.57
N THR A 766 19.65 -35.95 5.78
CA THR A 766 18.78 -36.84 6.55
C THR A 766 17.61 -36.04 7.10
N GLU A 767 17.84 -35.05 7.96
CA GLU A 767 16.82 -34.21 8.59
C GLU A 767 17.38 -32.80 8.89
N GLY A 768 16.54 -31.78 8.70
CA GLY A 768 16.76 -30.37 8.98
C GLY A 768 16.69 -29.47 7.75
N TYR A 769 16.61 -28.16 8.00
CA TYR A 769 16.69 -27.13 6.97
C TYR A 769 18.15 -26.98 6.51
N GLU A 770 18.44 -27.43 5.28
CA GLU A 770 19.81 -27.57 4.79
C GLU A 770 20.19 -26.64 3.64
N VAL A 771 21.39 -26.05 3.74
CA VAL A 771 21.98 -25.23 2.67
C VAL A 771 23.42 -25.67 2.42
N THR A 772 23.71 -26.00 1.16
CA THR A 772 25.06 -26.39 0.72
C THR A 772 25.68 -25.32 -0.18
N VAL A 773 26.86 -24.82 0.20
CA VAL A 773 27.63 -23.82 -0.56
C VAL A 773 29.04 -24.29 -0.93
N ASP A 774 29.69 -23.59 -1.86
CA ASP A 774 31.10 -23.78 -2.18
C ASP A 774 32.01 -23.13 -1.14
N ILE A 775 33.05 -23.83 -0.71
CA ILE A 775 34.09 -23.24 0.14
C ILE A 775 35.02 -22.39 -0.73
N PRO A 776 35.12 -21.07 -0.48
CA PRO A 776 36.00 -20.21 -1.26
C PRO A 776 37.47 -20.59 -1.01
N THR A 777 38.30 -20.49 -2.05
CA THR A 777 39.72 -20.82 -1.95
C THR A 777 40.61 -19.67 -2.44
N ALA A 778 41.74 -19.47 -1.77
CA ALA A 778 42.78 -18.57 -2.23
C ALA A 778 43.66 -19.24 -3.31
N ALA A 779 44.72 -18.56 -3.73
CA ALA A 779 45.65 -19.08 -4.72
C ALA A 779 46.15 -20.50 -4.38
N ASN A 780 46.13 -21.38 -5.38
CA ASN A 780 46.52 -22.79 -5.25
C ASN A 780 45.60 -23.61 -4.35
N TYR A 781 44.29 -23.35 -4.36
CA TYR A 781 43.30 -24.09 -3.59
C TYR A 781 43.57 -24.03 -2.08
N THR A 782 44.08 -22.88 -1.63
CA THR A 782 44.44 -22.69 -0.21
C THR A 782 43.20 -22.27 0.58
N VAL A 783 42.87 -23.00 1.66
CA VAL A 783 41.76 -22.71 2.58
C VAL A 783 42.30 -22.43 3.99
N THR A 784 41.61 -21.56 4.72
CA THR A 784 41.91 -21.12 6.10
C THR A 784 40.59 -20.98 6.86
N GLN A 785 40.62 -20.78 8.19
CA GLN A 785 39.41 -20.53 8.99
C GLN A 785 38.52 -19.42 8.40
N LEU A 786 39.12 -18.30 7.98
CA LEU A 786 38.37 -17.19 7.35
C LEU A 786 37.57 -17.60 6.12
N HIS A 787 38.07 -18.55 5.32
CA HIS A 787 37.34 -19.05 4.16
C HIS A 787 36.15 -19.94 4.57
N ILE A 788 36.31 -20.71 5.66
CA ILE A 788 35.23 -21.50 6.24
C ILE A 788 34.16 -20.58 6.85
N ASN A 789 34.54 -19.59 7.65
CA ASN A 789 33.61 -18.59 8.19
C ASN A 789 32.86 -17.86 7.07
N GLN A 790 33.53 -17.58 5.95
CA GLN A 790 32.87 -16.96 4.80
C GLN A 790 31.88 -17.91 4.11
N ALA A 791 32.19 -19.20 4.00
CA ALA A 791 31.24 -20.19 3.50
C ALA A 791 30.03 -20.34 4.44
N ILE A 792 30.23 -20.39 5.76
CA ILE A 792 29.12 -20.43 6.73
C ILE A 792 28.23 -19.19 6.62
N LYS A 793 28.82 -17.99 6.53
CA LYS A 793 28.05 -16.75 6.31
C LYS A 793 27.31 -16.74 4.98
N ASP A 794 27.87 -17.36 3.94
CA ASP A 794 27.21 -17.50 2.64
C ASP A 794 26.03 -18.47 2.72
N ALA A 795 26.19 -19.61 3.40
CA ALA A 795 25.12 -20.58 3.63
C ALA A 795 23.98 -20.03 4.50
N ILE A 796 24.30 -19.18 5.48
CA ILE A 796 23.29 -18.63 6.41
C ILE A 796 22.71 -17.31 5.89
N ASN A 797 23.53 -16.26 5.76
CA ASN A 797 23.02 -14.90 5.57
C ASN A 797 22.53 -14.62 4.13
N ASN A 798 22.96 -15.41 3.14
CA ASN A 798 22.58 -15.23 1.73
C ASN A 798 21.55 -16.25 1.24
N ASP A 799 21.17 -17.21 2.06
CA ASP A 799 20.12 -18.17 1.76
C ASP A 799 18.73 -17.58 2.06
N SER A 800 17.71 -17.96 1.30
CA SER A 800 16.35 -17.41 1.45
C SER A 800 15.60 -17.92 2.68
N VAL A 801 15.99 -19.08 3.24
CA VAL A 801 15.37 -19.68 4.43
C VAL A 801 16.25 -19.45 5.65
N LEU A 802 17.53 -19.86 5.61
CA LEU A 802 18.40 -19.76 6.79
C LEU A 802 18.66 -18.32 7.23
N ASN A 803 18.56 -17.31 6.34
CA ASN A 803 18.70 -15.91 6.76
C ASN A 803 17.49 -15.37 7.56
N LYS A 804 16.40 -16.12 7.60
CA LYS A 804 15.22 -15.87 8.44
C LYS A 804 15.30 -16.60 9.77
N LEU A 805 16.05 -17.71 9.83
CA LEU A 805 16.18 -18.55 11.03
C LEU A 805 17.45 -18.26 11.84
N LEU A 806 18.54 -17.86 11.18
CA LEU A 806 19.86 -17.64 11.78
C LEU A 806 20.54 -16.39 11.22
N VAL A 807 21.49 -15.86 11.98
CA VAL A 807 22.44 -14.85 11.49
C VAL A 807 23.87 -15.17 11.94
N ALA A 808 24.81 -15.19 10.99
CA ALA A 808 26.22 -15.43 11.26
C ALA A 808 27.05 -14.14 11.21
N LYS A 809 27.78 -13.84 12.31
CA LYS A 809 28.54 -12.60 12.53
C LYS A 809 29.98 -12.91 12.92
N ASP A 810 30.92 -12.09 12.45
CA ASP A 810 32.33 -12.21 12.84
C ASP A 810 32.53 -11.79 14.31
N GLY A 811 33.17 -12.67 15.09
CA GLY A 811 33.62 -12.42 16.46
C GLY A 811 35.11 -12.05 16.54
N PRO A 812 35.66 -11.93 17.75
CA PRO A 812 37.09 -11.66 17.94
C PRO A 812 37.96 -12.83 17.47
N ALA A 813 39.14 -12.50 16.91
CA ALA A 813 40.22 -13.45 16.60
C ALA A 813 39.84 -14.66 15.69
N ASP A 814 38.98 -14.45 14.69
CA ASP A 814 38.50 -15.46 13.71
C ASP A 814 37.42 -16.42 14.26
N VAL A 815 36.89 -16.18 15.47
CA VAL A 815 35.65 -16.82 15.94
C VAL A 815 34.46 -16.33 15.10
N LEU A 816 33.53 -17.22 14.79
CA LEU A 816 32.22 -16.85 14.22
C LEU A 816 31.14 -17.08 15.28
N VAL A 817 30.21 -16.13 15.40
CA VAL A 817 29.02 -16.24 16.25
C VAL A 817 27.82 -16.44 15.36
N ILE A 818 27.05 -17.49 15.59
CA ILE A 818 25.77 -17.76 14.91
C ILE A 818 24.68 -17.52 15.95
N GLU A 819 23.76 -16.61 15.67
CA GLU A 819 22.64 -16.28 16.55
C GLU A 819 21.35 -16.79 15.91
N SER A 820 20.48 -17.41 16.71
CA SER A 820 19.13 -17.73 16.28
C SER A 820 18.30 -16.45 16.12
N LEU A 821 17.47 -16.42 15.08
CA LEU A 821 16.42 -15.43 14.85
C LEU A 821 15.05 -15.94 15.30
N ILE A 822 14.94 -17.22 15.65
CA ILE A 822 13.77 -17.85 16.25
C ILE A 822 14.02 -18.14 17.73
N ASP A 823 12.95 -18.13 18.52
CA ASP A 823 12.95 -18.56 19.92
C ASP A 823 12.73 -20.08 20.02
N GLY A 824 12.54 -20.57 21.25
CA GLY A 824 12.50 -22.01 21.55
C GLY A 824 13.79 -22.51 22.19
N VAL A 825 13.69 -23.64 22.89
CA VAL A 825 14.84 -24.30 23.51
C VAL A 825 15.60 -25.13 22.48
N MET A 826 16.83 -24.71 22.17
CA MET A 826 17.76 -25.42 21.29
C MET A 826 18.86 -26.16 22.07
N ASN A 827 19.18 -27.37 21.64
CA ASN A 827 20.36 -28.12 22.04
C ASN A 827 21.58 -27.76 21.18
N LYS A 828 22.75 -28.26 21.59
CA LYS A 828 23.99 -27.99 20.86
C LYS A 828 24.03 -28.67 19.48
N ASP A 829 23.29 -29.76 19.31
CA ASP A 829 23.36 -30.63 18.12
C ASP A 829 22.21 -30.35 17.12
N ASP A 830 21.30 -29.41 17.43
CA ASP A 830 20.26 -28.90 16.51
C ASP A 830 20.85 -28.05 15.37
N LEU A 831 22.15 -27.74 15.42
CA LEU A 831 22.90 -27.13 14.34
C LEU A 831 24.05 -28.05 13.94
N GLU A 832 24.06 -28.50 12.71
CA GLU A 832 25.17 -29.26 12.12
C GLU A 832 25.87 -28.44 11.03
N ILE A 833 27.21 -28.45 11.05
CA ILE A 833 28.03 -27.90 9.97
C ILE A 833 28.95 -29.01 9.47
N THR A 834 28.71 -29.49 8.26
CA THR A 834 29.49 -30.55 7.64
C THR A 834 30.27 -30.05 6.43
N VAL A 835 31.38 -30.73 6.13
CA VAL A 835 32.27 -30.36 5.03
C VAL A 835 32.66 -31.59 4.22
N ALA A 836 32.54 -31.46 2.90
CA ALA A 836 32.92 -32.48 1.93
C ALA A 836 33.93 -31.93 0.92
N SER A 837 34.72 -32.82 0.33
CA SER A 837 35.58 -32.51 -0.82
C SER A 837 35.07 -33.23 -2.07
N ALA A 838 35.37 -32.69 -3.25
CA ALA A 838 35.17 -33.42 -4.50
C ALA A 838 35.97 -34.74 -4.52
N ASP A 839 35.50 -35.73 -5.27
CA ASP A 839 36.23 -36.97 -5.54
C ASP A 839 37.21 -36.70 -6.70
N LEU A 840 38.46 -36.38 -6.35
CA LEU A 840 39.48 -36.01 -7.33
C LEU A 840 39.79 -37.15 -8.30
N SER A 841 39.45 -38.39 -7.96
CA SER A 841 39.68 -39.57 -8.78
C SER A 841 38.62 -39.79 -9.85
N ASN A 842 37.40 -39.26 -9.66
CA ASN A 842 36.25 -39.52 -10.53
C ASN A 842 35.59 -38.27 -11.12
N ASP A 843 35.74 -37.11 -10.50
CA ASP A 843 35.00 -35.89 -10.87
C ASP A 843 35.73 -35.03 -11.92
N PHE A 844 37.02 -35.27 -12.15
CA PHE A 844 37.86 -34.42 -13.00
C PHE A 844 38.40 -35.14 -14.23
N THR A 845 38.53 -34.38 -15.33
CA THR A 845 39.22 -34.88 -16.52
C THR A 845 40.74 -34.90 -16.32
N PRO A 846 41.50 -35.71 -17.08
CA PRO A 846 42.97 -35.75 -16.96
C PRO A 846 43.68 -34.41 -17.16
N ALA A 847 43.04 -33.46 -17.87
CA ALA A 847 43.57 -32.11 -18.03
C ALA A 847 43.41 -31.28 -16.75
N GLN A 848 42.26 -31.38 -16.08
CA GLN A 848 41.98 -30.73 -14.80
C GLN A 848 42.83 -31.35 -13.68
N GLU A 849 42.98 -32.68 -13.63
CA GLU A 849 43.88 -33.36 -12.70
C GLU A 849 45.31 -32.78 -12.76
N ASN A 850 45.83 -32.56 -13.97
CA ASN A 850 47.17 -32.02 -14.16
C ASN A 850 47.26 -30.53 -13.74
N MET A 851 46.17 -29.77 -13.83
CA MET A 851 46.08 -28.41 -13.29
C MET A 851 46.08 -28.43 -11.76
N ILE A 852 45.25 -29.27 -11.16
CA ILE A 852 45.18 -29.49 -9.70
C ILE A 852 46.54 -29.89 -9.16
N LEU A 853 47.22 -30.86 -9.79
CA LEU A 853 48.58 -31.26 -9.42
C LEU A 853 49.55 -30.08 -9.45
N THR A 854 49.49 -29.24 -10.48
CA THR A 854 50.36 -28.06 -10.58
C THR A 854 50.10 -27.07 -9.43
N LYS A 855 48.83 -26.88 -9.05
CA LYS A 855 48.46 -26.04 -7.91
C LYS A 855 48.96 -26.65 -6.59
N TYR A 856 48.77 -27.95 -6.39
CA TYR A 856 49.27 -28.65 -5.21
C TYR A 856 50.79 -28.56 -5.08
N GLN A 857 51.54 -28.78 -6.17
CA GLN A 857 53.01 -28.66 -6.16
C GLN A 857 53.47 -27.26 -5.72
N ASN A 858 52.72 -26.22 -6.08
CA ASN A 858 52.99 -24.85 -5.64
C ASN A 858 52.60 -24.63 -4.17
N PHE A 859 51.44 -25.11 -3.75
CA PHE A 859 50.98 -25.06 -2.36
C PHE A 859 51.96 -25.75 -1.40
N ALA A 860 52.31 -27.00 -1.70
CA ALA A 860 53.20 -27.84 -0.89
C ALA A 860 54.69 -27.47 -1.06
N ASN A 861 55.01 -26.55 -1.99
CA ASN A 861 56.39 -26.23 -2.40
C ASN A 861 57.21 -27.48 -2.76
N ASN A 862 56.58 -28.45 -3.43
CA ASN A 862 57.16 -29.75 -3.75
C ASN A 862 56.92 -30.12 -5.21
N SER A 863 57.86 -29.78 -6.09
CA SER A 863 57.77 -30.10 -7.53
C SER A 863 57.86 -31.60 -7.86
N ALA A 864 58.13 -32.45 -6.87
CA ALA A 864 58.17 -33.90 -7.03
C ALA A 864 56.87 -34.60 -6.63
N ALA A 865 55.88 -33.84 -6.11
CA ALA A 865 54.57 -34.39 -5.76
C ALA A 865 53.84 -34.95 -6.99
N VAL A 866 53.05 -35.99 -6.77
CA VAL A 866 52.18 -36.65 -7.74
C VAL A 866 50.71 -36.36 -7.44
N PHE A 867 49.79 -36.68 -8.36
CA PHE A 867 48.37 -36.37 -8.19
C PHE A 867 47.76 -37.01 -6.94
N ALA A 868 48.16 -38.24 -6.60
CA ALA A 868 47.74 -38.91 -5.37
C ALA A 868 48.13 -38.14 -4.08
N ASP A 869 49.18 -37.31 -4.12
CA ASP A 869 49.53 -36.45 -2.99
C ASP A 869 48.53 -35.30 -2.84
N ALA A 870 47.99 -34.78 -3.95
CA ALA A 870 46.95 -33.74 -3.97
C ALA A 870 45.59 -34.29 -3.53
N GLU A 871 45.25 -35.50 -3.97
CA GLU A 871 44.09 -36.29 -3.51
C GLU A 871 44.12 -36.47 -1.99
N THR A 872 45.23 -36.99 -1.44
CA THR A 872 45.41 -37.16 0.01
C THR A 872 45.35 -35.82 0.77
N ALA A 873 45.84 -34.75 0.17
CA ALA A 873 45.79 -33.43 0.79
C ALA A 873 44.36 -32.87 0.87
N SER A 874 43.58 -33.00 -0.22
CA SER A 874 42.21 -32.50 -0.31
C SER A 874 41.22 -33.36 0.45
N GLU A 875 41.17 -34.66 0.18
CA GLU A 875 40.11 -35.57 0.64
C GLU A 875 40.36 -36.14 2.04
N THR A 876 41.54 -35.92 2.62
CA THR A 876 41.88 -36.45 3.95
C THR A 876 42.49 -35.39 4.85
N THR A 877 43.54 -34.71 4.40
CA THR A 877 44.27 -33.79 5.28
C THR A 877 43.48 -32.52 5.56
N ALA A 878 42.90 -31.90 4.51
CA ALA A 878 42.10 -30.70 4.65
C ALA A 878 40.81 -30.95 5.43
N LEU A 879 40.05 -31.99 5.08
CA LEU A 879 38.82 -32.36 5.81
C LEU A 879 39.07 -32.65 7.28
N ALA A 880 40.14 -33.40 7.63
CA ALA A 880 40.48 -33.67 9.03
C ALA A 880 40.87 -32.40 9.81
N ALA A 881 41.49 -31.42 9.15
CA ALA A 881 41.83 -30.15 9.77
C ALA A 881 40.60 -29.24 9.96
N ILE A 882 39.67 -29.26 9.00
CA ILE A 882 38.42 -28.48 9.08
C ILE A 882 37.48 -29.07 10.14
N ASN A 883 37.31 -30.39 10.17
CA ASN A 883 36.50 -31.08 11.19
C ASN A 883 37.12 -31.06 12.60
N ALA A 884 38.33 -30.50 12.76
CA ALA A 884 38.95 -30.27 14.07
C ALA A 884 38.70 -28.85 14.61
N VAL A 885 38.04 -28.00 13.82
CA VAL A 885 37.56 -26.69 14.27
C VAL A 885 36.35 -26.92 15.18
N ASN A 886 36.39 -26.36 16.38
CA ASN A 886 35.25 -26.41 17.29
C ASN A 886 34.00 -25.85 16.61
N GLY A 887 32.89 -26.58 16.67
CA GLY A 887 31.63 -26.21 16.02
C GLY A 887 31.46 -26.72 14.57
N ILE A 888 32.37 -27.59 14.08
CA ILE A 888 32.29 -28.20 12.75
C ILE A 888 32.50 -29.71 12.84
N GLY A 889 31.72 -30.48 12.08
CA GLY A 889 31.90 -31.92 11.91
C GLY A 889 31.50 -32.75 13.15
N THR A 890 32.18 -33.88 13.37
CA THR A 890 31.72 -34.94 14.29
C THR A 890 31.69 -34.58 15.78
N ASP A 891 32.29 -33.45 16.19
CA ASP A 891 32.24 -32.97 17.57
C ASP A 891 30.98 -32.10 17.84
N GLY A 892 30.16 -31.86 16.80
CA GLY A 892 28.90 -31.11 16.85
C GLY A 892 29.08 -29.60 16.93
N ALA A 893 27.98 -28.85 16.89
CA ALA A 893 28.03 -27.42 17.17
C ALA A 893 28.30 -27.15 18.67
N VAL A 894 28.70 -25.90 18.95
CA VAL A 894 29.10 -25.47 20.29
C VAL A 894 28.24 -24.27 20.69
N LEU A 895 27.48 -24.40 21.77
CA LEU A 895 26.71 -23.28 22.32
C LEU A 895 27.62 -22.24 22.96
N ALA A 896 27.27 -20.96 22.78
CA ALA A 896 27.86 -19.88 23.54
C ALA A 896 27.40 -19.95 25.00
N GLN A 897 28.19 -19.38 25.91
CA GLN A 897 27.85 -19.27 27.33
C GLN A 897 27.74 -17.81 27.76
N ASP A 898 26.86 -17.54 28.72
CA ASP A 898 26.89 -16.32 29.51
C ASP A 898 27.08 -16.68 30.99
N THR A 899 28.17 -16.20 31.58
CA THR A 899 28.57 -16.51 32.97
C THR A 899 28.64 -18.01 33.32
N GLY A 900 28.90 -18.84 32.32
CA GLY A 900 29.05 -20.31 32.45
C GLY A 900 27.76 -21.12 32.33
N ALA A 901 26.64 -20.51 31.89
CA ALA A 901 25.44 -21.21 31.45
C ALA A 901 25.35 -21.14 29.92
N ASP A 902 24.98 -22.25 29.28
CA ASP A 902 24.77 -22.30 27.82
C ASP A 902 23.57 -21.40 27.43
N ILE A 903 23.70 -20.68 26.31
CA ILE A 903 22.66 -19.84 25.73
C ILE A 903 21.86 -20.71 24.75
N THR A 904 20.92 -21.49 25.30
CA THR A 904 20.07 -22.44 24.57
C THR A 904 18.82 -21.81 23.97
N GLY A 905 18.52 -20.55 24.31
CA GLY A 905 17.18 -19.99 24.07
C GLY A 905 16.13 -20.52 25.05
N SER A 906 14.90 -20.06 24.89
CA SER A 906 13.73 -20.47 25.66
C SER A 906 12.47 -20.34 24.83
N ASP A 907 11.49 -21.21 25.10
CA ASP A 907 10.14 -21.05 24.58
C ASP A 907 9.54 -19.71 25.06
N SER A 908 8.58 -19.20 24.30
CA SER A 908 7.74 -18.10 24.74
C SER A 908 6.86 -18.49 25.93
N ALA A 909 6.34 -17.49 26.64
CA ALA A 909 5.37 -17.66 27.71
C ALA A 909 3.93 -17.30 27.30
N SER A 910 3.71 -16.95 26.03
CA SER A 910 2.49 -16.32 25.51
C SER A 910 1.80 -17.26 24.54
N ALA A 911 0.48 -17.42 24.65
CA ALA A 911 -0.27 -18.30 23.75
C ALA A 911 -0.32 -17.73 22.32
N SER A 912 -0.19 -18.58 21.30
CA SER A 912 -0.26 -18.20 19.88
C SER A 912 -1.20 -19.14 19.15
N ASP A 913 -2.32 -18.61 18.64
CA ASP A 913 -3.29 -19.38 17.85
C ASP A 913 -3.64 -18.60 16.57
N ASN A 914 -2.61 -18.30 15.76
CA ASN A 914 -2.79 -17.57 14.52
C ASN A 914 -3.31 -18.47 13.40
N ILE A 915 -4.07 -17.90 12.47
CA ILE A 915 -4.45 -18.55 11.21
C ILE A 915 -3.60 -17.89 10.12
N ILE A 916 -2.69 -18.65 9.52
CA ILE A 916 -1.69 -18.14 8.57
C ILE A 916 -1.97 -18.77 7.21
N ASN A 917 -2.51 -18.00 6.26
CA ASN A 917 -2.52 -18.39 4.86
C ASN A 917 -1.14 -18.16 4.27
N ALA A 918 -0.49 -19.24 3.85
CA ALA A 918 0.85 -19.21 3.28
C ALA A 918 0.90 -18.51 1.91
N GLY A 919 -0.25 -18.34 1.23
CA GLY A 919 -0.28 -17.60 -0.02
C GLY A 919 0.47 -18.32 -1.14
N SER A 920 1.27 -17.58 -1.91
CA SER A 920 2.03 -18.12 -3.04
C SER A 920 3.46 -17.64 -3.04
N GLY A 921 4.41 -18.56 -2.97
CA GLY A 921 5.82 -18.22 -3.04
C GLY A 921 6.67 -19.31 -2.46
N ASP A 922 7.87 -18.98 -2.00
CA ASP A 922 8.60 -19.88 -1.12
C ASP A 922 8.66 -19.21 0.26
N ASP A 923 7.75 -19.57 1.15
CA ASP A 923 7.48 -18.85 2.40
C ASP A 923 8.20 -19.47 3.62
N VAL A 924 8.47 -18.66 4.64
CA VAL A 924 9.02 -19.13 5.93
C VAL A 924 8.08 -18.76 7.06
N ILE A 925 7.48 -19.77 7.69
CA ILE A 925 6.48 -19.60 8.75
C ILE A 925 7.05 -20.19 10.03
N VAL A 926 7.28 -19.34 11.04
CA VAL A 926 7.77 -19.72 12.37
C VAL A 926 6.60 -19.65 13.34
N LEU A 927 6.18 -20.80 13.86
CA LEU A 927 5.04 -20.94 14.77
C LEU A 927 5.46 -20.71 16.23
N GLY A 928 4.46 -20.48 17.08
CA GLY A 928 4.65 -20.26 18.51
C GLY A 928 5.24 -21.47 19.23
N THR A 929 6.03 -21.23 20.28
CA THR A 929 6.81 -22.29 20.96
C THR A 929 6.21 -22.75 22.30
N THR A 930 5.13 -22.14 22.80
CA THR A 930 4.66 -22.44 24.16
C THR A 930 3.83 -23.72 24.25
N GLY A 931 4.32 -24.68 25.04
CA GLY A 931 3.58 -25.86 25.48
C GLY A 931 2.99 -25.73 26.89
N ALA A 932 2.84 -24.52 27.45
CA ALA A 932 2.29 -24.41 28.80
C ALA A 932 0.76 -24.63 28.78
N VAL A 933 0.22 -25.56 29.60
CA VAL A 933 -1.24 -25.88 29.70
C VAL A 933 -2.20 -24.69 29.96
N SER A 934 -1.68 -23.49 30.23
CA SER A 934 -2.49 -22.27 30.37
C SER A 934 -2.33 -21.27 29.22
N ALA A 935 -1.46 -21.58 28.27
CA ALA A 935 -1.03 -20.76 27.15
C ALA A 935 -0.45 -21.72 26.09
N GLU A 936 -1.29 -22.62 25.58
CA GLU A 936 -0.90 -23.56 24.53
C GLU A 936 -0.86 -22.79 23.19
N SER A 937 0.14 -23.04 22.36
CA SER A 937 0.19 -22.54 20.97
C SER A 937 -0.48 -23.55 20.04
N ASN A 938 -1.52 -23.12 19.31
CA ASN A 938 -2.24 -23.94 18.34
C ASN A 938 -2.39 -23.14 17.03
N ASP A 939 -1.28 -22.89 16.35
CA ASP A 939 -1.29 -22.12 15.11
C ASP A 939 -1.83 -22.99 13.96
N THR A 940 -2.57 -22.39 13.02
CA THR A 940 -3.08 -23.08 11.82
C THR A 940 -2.41 -22.53 10.57
N VAL A 941 -1.80 -23.41 9.76
CA VAL A 941 -1.27 -23.03 8.43
C VAL A 941 -2.24 -23.45 7.34
N VAL A 942 -2.74 -22.47 6.59
CA VAL A 942 -3.73 -22.63 5.52
C VAL A 942 -3.03 -22.62 4.16
N PHE A 943 -3.35 -23.61 3.34
CA PHE A 943 -2.83 -23.73 1.98
C PHE A 943 -3.95 -23.58 0.95
N GLU A 944 -3.75 -22.65 0.01
CA GLU A 944 -4.67 -22.41 -1.09
C GLU A 944 -3.95 -22.30 -2.44
N GLY A 945 -4.63 -22.67 -3.53
CA GLY A 945 -4.08 -22.49 -4.88
C GLY A 945 -2.77 -23.24 -5.13
N ASN A 946 -1.70 -22.51 -5.44
CA ASN A 946 -0.35 -23.05 -5.58
C ASN A 946 0.56 -22.23 -4.67
N PHE A 947 1.24 -22.88 -3.73
CA PHE A 947 1.97 -22.24 -2.63
C PHE A 947 3.49 -22.42 -2.72
N GLY A 948 4.04 -22.89 -3.85
CA GLY A 948 5.51 -23.03 -4.04
C GLY A 948 6.20 -23.92 -3.01
N ARG A 949 7.24 -23.46 -2.29
CA ARG A 949 7.98 -24.23 -1.27
C ARG A 949 7.98 -23.50 0.07
N ASP A 950 7.18 -24.00 1.01
CA ASP A 950 7.01 -23.37 2.30
C ASP A 950 7.76 -24.13 3.39
N THR A 951 8.51 -23.39 4.19
CA THR A 951 9.24 -23.88 5.36
C THR A 951 8.43 -23.56 6.60
N ILE A 952 7.99 -24.58 7.33
CA ILE A 952 7.27 -24.42 8.59
C ILE A 952 8.20 -24.84 9.72
N VAL A 953 8.38 -23.94 10.68
CA VAL A 953 9.24 -24.11 11.86
C VAL A 953 8.38 -24.11 13.12
N ASN A 954 8.76 -24.93 14.10
CA ASN A 954 8.06 -25.16 15.37
C ASN A 954 6.69 -25.84 15.24
N PHE A 955 6.47 -26.64 14.19
CA PHE A 955 5.20 -27.35 14.01
C PHE A 955 5.08 -28.55 14.96
N VAL A 956 4.10 -28.53 15.85
CA VAL A 956 3.87 -29.56 16.89
C VAL A 956 2.52 -30.25 16.68
N VAL A 957 2.48 -31.58 16.82
CA VAL A 957 1.23 -32.37 16.77
C VAL A 957 1.13 -33.28 18.00
N GLU A 958 -0.05 -33.40 18.62
CA GLU A 958 -0.25 -34.18 19.86
C GLU A 958 0.30 -35.61 19.77
N ASP A 959 1.20 -35.98 20.69
CA ASP A 959 1.29 -37.35 21.13
C ASP A 959 0.16 -37.62 22.13
N THR A 960 -0.90 -38.28 21.65
CA THR A 960 -2.05 -38.78 22.42
C THR A 960 -1.71 -39.54 23.73
N SER A 961 -0.44 -39.84 23.98
CA SER A 961 0.07 -40.47 25.19
C SER A 961 0.43 -39.50 26.34
N THR A 962 0.69 -38.22 26.05
CA THR A 962 0.96 -37.14 27.03
C THR A 962 0.41 -35.79 26.55
N PRO A 963 -0.81 -35.38 26.95
CA PRO A 963 -1.40 -34.10 26.58
C PRO A 963 -0.70 -33.00 27.38
N THR A 964 0.34 -32.39 26.82
CA THR A 964 1.09 -31.34 27.51
C THR A 964 1.54 -30.18 26.66
N ASN A 965 1.40 -30.19 25.33
CA ASN A 965 1.74 -29.08 24.45
C ASN A 965 0.50 -28.69 23.63
N GLY A 966 0.45 -27.46 23.12
CA GLY A 966 -0.53 -27.08 22.10
C GLY A 966 -0.24 -27.77 20.77
N ASP A 967 -1.27 -27.91 19.95
CA ASP A 967 -1.25 -28.67 18.70
C ASP A 967 -1.46 -27.72 17.52
N ASP A 968 -0.50 -27.67 16.60
CA ASP A 968 -0.61 -26.93 15.35
C ASP A 968 -1.38 -27.73 14.30
N ASP A 969 -2.11 -27.00 13.46
CA ASP A 969 -3.01 -27.55 12.46
C ASP A 969 -2.62 -27.15 11.04
N ILE A 970 -3.04 -27.97 10.06
CA ILE A 970 -2.88 -27.69 8.63
C ILE A 970 -4.25 -27.70 7.96
N ASP A 971 -4.55 -26.65 7.20
CA ASP A 971 -5.81 -26.53 6.48
C ASP A 971 -5.61 -26.69 4.96
N PHE A 972 -6.14 -27.79 4.41
CA PHE A 972 -6.20 -28.08 2.97
C PHE A 972 -7.60 -27.95 2.37
N THR A 973 -8.53 -27.30 3.06
CA THR A 973 -9.95 -27.31 2.71
C THR A 973 -10.29 -26.69 1.37
N SER A 974 -9.45 -25.75 0.91
CA SER A 974 -9.52 -25.18 -0.43
C SER A 974 -9.42 -26.25 -1.54
N TYR A 975 -8.73 -27.36 -1.28
CA TYR A 975 -8.62 -28.51 -2.19
C TYR A 975 -9.73 -29.55 -1.96
N LEU A 976 -10.29 -29.65 -0.76
CA LEU A 976 -11.14 -30.76 -0.31
C LEU A 976 -12.64 -30.45 -0.42
N THR A 977 -13.12 -30.23 -1.65
CA THR A 977 -14.49 -29.74 -1.93
C THR A 977 -15.52 -30.83 -2.28
N SER A 978 -15.22 -32.11 -2.04
CA SER A 978 -15.99 -33.26 -2.59
C SER A 978 -17.07 -33.80 -1.67
N GLN A 979 -17.13 -33.37 -0.40
CA GLN A 979 -18.18 -33.76 0.54
C GLN A 979 -18.84 -32.54 1.19
N VAL A 980 -20.09 -32.71 1.63
CA VAL A 980 -20.79 -31.75 2.50
C VAL A 980 -21.26 -32.43 3.79
N SER A 981 -21.38 -31.65 4.86
CA SER A 981 -21.84 -32.13 6.16
C SER A 981 -23.20 -32.85 6.09
N ALA A 982 -23.30 -34.01 6.77
CA ALA A 982 -24.53 -34.80 6.87
C ALA A 982 -25.64 -34.16 7.72
N SER A 983 -25.35 -33.03 8.38
CA SER A 983 -26.21 -32.41 9.39
C SER A 983 -27.42 -31.65 8.83
N GLY A 984 -27.42 -31.32 7.53
CA GLY A 984 -28.52 -30.63 6.85
C GLY A 984 -28.73 -29.16 7.25
N SER A 985 -27.73 -28.51 7.87
CA SER A 985 -27.76 -27.08 8.20
C SER A 985 -27.47 -26.21 6.96
N SER A 986 -28.17 -25.09 6.81
CA SER A 986 -27.90 -24.11 5.75
C SER A 986 -26.76 -23.18 6.17
N THR A 987 -25.80 -23.02 5.25
CA THR A 987 -24.89 -21.87 5.07
C THR A 987 -23.62 -21.67 5.91
N THR A 988 -23.25 -22.54 6.86
CA THR A 988 -21.91 -22.44 7.53
C THR A 988 -21.22 -23.77 7.88
N ALA A 989 -21.78 -24.91 7.47
CA ALA A 989 -21.22 -26.22 7.79
C ALA A 989 -21.01 -27.07 6.53
N GLN A 990 -20.04 -26.72 5.68
CA GLN A 990 -19.59 -27.63 4.62
C GLN A 990 -18.45 -28.55 5.07
N TYR A 991 -17.84 -28.28 6.22
CA TYR A 991 -16.63 -28.97 6.64
C TYR A 991 -16.95 -30.31 7.32
N GLN A 992 -16.43 -31.39 6.74
CA GLN A 992 -16.36 -32.71 7.35
C GLN A 992 -14.98 -32.84 8.01
N THR A 993 -14.87 -33.60 9.11
CA THR A 993 -13.56 -34.00 9.65
C THR A 993 -12.73 -34.64 8.55
N ILE A 994 -11.59 -34.01 8.23
CA ILE A 994 -10.63 -34.51 7.26
C ILE A 994 -9.77 -35.53 8.00
N ALA A 995 -9.71 -36.75 7.48
CA ALA A 995 -8.86 -37.79 8.03
C ALA A 995 -7.51 -37.76 7.32
N VAL A 996 -6.43 -37.89 8.10
CA VAL A 996 -5.10 -38.19 7.55
C VAL A 996 -4.88 -39.69 7.59
N GLU A 997 -4.72 -40.29 6.41
CA GLU A 997 -4.43 -41.70 6.26
C GLU A 997 -2.93 -41.91 6.04
N GLY A 998 -2.34 -42.89 6.72
CA GLY A 998 -0.91 -43.21 6.61
C GLY A 998 -0.54 -44.15 5.47
N ASP A 999 -1.51 -44.58 4.64
CA ASP A 999 -1.23 -45.39 3.46
C ASP A 999 -2.19 -45.12 2.29
N LEU A 1000 -1.71 -45.40 1.08
CA LEU A 1000 -2.47 -45.21 -0.17
C LEU A 1000 -3.51 -46.32 -0.42
N ALA A 1001 -3.74 -47.26 0.51
CA ALA A 1001 -4.51 -48.47 0.20
C ALA A 1001 -6.01 -48.20 0.00
N ASN A 1002 -6.57 -47.23 0.73
CA ASN A 1002 -7.95 -46.76 0.56
C ASN A 1002 -8.00 -45.23 0.64
N ILE A 1003 -8.34 -44.58 -0.47
CA ILE A 1003 -8.49 -43.12 -0.53
C ILE A 1003 -9.97 -42.79 -0.67
N THR A 1004 -10.51 -42.04 0.28
CA THR A 1004 -11.89 -41.56 0.29
C THR A 1004 -11.97 -40.07 0.02
N ALA A 1005 -13.17 -39.59 -0.32
CA ALA A 1005 -13.33 -38.20 -0.76
C ALA A 1005 -13.01 -37.24 0.39
N ASN A 1006 -12.25 -36.18 0.12
CA ASN A 1006 -11.74 -35.23 1.12
C ASN A 1006 -10.67 -35.79 2.08
N ASP A 1007 -10.01 -36.91 1.76
CA ASP A 1007 -8.88 -37.39 2.55
C ASP A 1007 -7.60 -36.60 2.27
N VAL A 1008 -6.75 -36.52 3.29
CA VAL A 1008 -5.32 -36.17 3.16
C VAL A 1008 -4.53 -37.45 3.40
N VAL A 1009 -3.58 -37.77 2.53
CA VAL A 1009 -2.80 -38.99 2.63
C VAL A 1009 -1.32 -38.65 2.72
N GLN A 1010 -0.69 -39.06 3.82
CA GLN A 1010 0.74 -38.91 4.01
C GLN A 1010 1.46 -40.21 3.67
N THR A 1011 2.51 -40.17 2.85
CA THR A 1011 3.25 -41.36 2.44
C THR A 1011 4.68 -41.10 2.01
N ASP A 1012 5.51 -42.14 1.99
CA ASP A 1012 6.88 -42.07 1.51
C ASP A 1012 7.00 -42.20 -0.01
N VAL A 1013 8.04 -41.60 -0.60
CA VAL A 1013 8.37 -41.81 -2.03
C VAL A 1013 8.54 -43.30 -2.41
N THR A 1014 8.90 -44.16 -1.46
CA THR A 1014 9.17 -45.59 -1.72
C THR A 1014 7.94 -46.49 -1.69
N THR A 1015 6.80 -46.00 -1.17
CA THR A 1015 5.54 -46.76 -1.06
C THR A 1015 4.64 -46.57 -2.28
N VAL A 1016 4.84 -45.49 -3.06
CA VAL A 1016 4.06 -45.20 -4.27
C VAL A 1016 4.43 -46.19 -5.40
N ASN A 1017 3.50 -47.07 -5.76
CA ASN A 1017 3.73 -48.06 -6.80
C ASN A 1017 4.02 -47.40 -8.16
N GLY A 1018 5.04 -47.87 -8.88
CA GLY A 1018 5.52 -47.23 -10.12
C GLY A 1018 6.55 -46.10 -9.92
N ILE A 1019 6.80 -45.70 -8.68
CA ILE A 1019 7.96 -44.88 -8.27
C ILE A 1019 9.00 -45.83 -7.66
N THR A 1020 10.25 -45.75 -8.12
CA THR A 1020 11.34 -46.57 -7.53
C THR A 1020 12.54 -45.72 -7.19
N ALA A 1021 13.03 -45.80 -5.95
CA ALA A 1021 14.19 -45.03 -5.47
C ALA A 1021 15.49 -45.24 -6.28
N THR A 1022 15.54 -46.25 -7.15
CA THR A 1022 16.68 -46.51 -8.06
C THR A 1022 16.62 -45.73 -9.39
N VAL A 1023 15.46 -45.16 -9.74
CA VAL A 1023 15.22 -44.48 -11.03
C VAL A 1023 14.57 -43.11 -10.83
N ASP A 1024 13.64 -43.02 -9.89
CA ASP A 1024 12.87 -41.83 -9.56
C ASP A 1024 13.41 -41.25 -8.23
N THR A 1025 13.75 -39.97 -8.25
CA THR A 1025 14.17 -39.14 -7.11
C THR A 1025 13.07 -38.14 -6.76
N PHE A 1026 13.08 -37.58 -5.55
CA PHE A 1026 12.13 -36.53 -5.14
C PHE A 1026 12.01 -35.43 -6.21
N ALA A 1027 13.12 -34.90 -6.72
CA ALA A 1027 13.14 -33.90 -7.79
C ALA A 1027 12.44 -34.33 -9.09
N THR A 1028 12.49 -35.61 -9.45
CA THR A 1028 11.90 -36.13 -10.72
C THR A 1028 10.41 -36.45 -10.65
N ILE A 1029 9.80 -36.42 -9.46
CA ILE A 1029 8.37 -36.70 -9.28
C ILE A 1029 7.60 -35.41 -9.55
N ASP A 1030 7.14 -35.26 -10.79
CA ASP A 1030 6.24 -34.19 -11.20
C ASP A 1030 4.78 -34.68 -11.28
N SER A 1031 3.87 -33.78 -11.63
CA SER A 1031 2.43 -34.07 -11.79
C SER A 1031 2.15 -35.24 -12.73
N ALA A 1032 2.88 -35.34 -13.85
CA ALA A 1032 2.65 -36.38 -14.84
C ALA A 1032 3.14 -37.75 -14.34
N LYS A 1033 4.30 -37.77 -13.68
CA LYS A 1033 4.87 -38.98 -13.09
C LYS A 1033 4.02 -39.48 -11.93
N MET A 1034 3.50 -38.58 -11.08
CA MET A 1034 2.59 -38.96 -9.99
C MET A 1034 1.29 -39.55 -10.53
N LEU A 1035 0.69 -38.94 -11.56
CA LEU A 1035 -0.51 -39.48 -12.22
C LEU A 1035 -0.26 -40.86 -12.87
N GLU A 1036 0.90 -41.06 -13.49
CA GLU A 1036 1.30 -42.38 -14.03
C GLU A 1036 1.43 -43.42 -12.91
N ALA A 1037 2.05 -43.04 -11.79
CA ALA A 1037 2.25 -43.91 -10.64
C ALA A 1037 0.92 -44.31 -9.96
N LEU A 1038 0.02 -43.35 -9.72
CA LEU A 1038 -1.30 -43.60 -9.15
C LEU A 1038 -2.18 -44.51 -10.03
N ASN A 1039 -1.98 -44.51 -11.35
CA ASN A 1039 -2.69 -45.40 -12.25
C ASN A 1039 -1.93 -46.71 -12.56
N ALA A 1040 -0.73 -46.89 -12.01
CA ALA A 1040 0.06 -48.10 -12.20
C ALA A 1040 -0.52 -49.27 -11.38
N ASP A 1041 -0.85 -50.37 -12.08
CA ASP A 1041 -1.24 -51.67 -11.52
C ASP A 1041 -2.55 -51.77 -10.74
N GLY A 1042 -3.43 -50.74 -10.75
CA GLY A 1042 -4.80 -50.81 -10.20
C GLY A 1042 -4.88 -51.28 -8.75
N THR A 1043 -3.91 -50.83 -7.94
CA THR A 1043 -3.68 -51.31 -6.56
C THR A 1043 -4.27 -50.41 -5.49
N PHE A 1044 -4.67 -49.18 -5.84
CA PHE A 1044 -5.26 -48.22 -4.94
C PHE A 1044 -6.78 -48.31 -5.02
N ALA A 1045 -7.43 -48.60 -3.88
CA ALA A 1045 -8.88 -48.55 -3.81
C ALA A 1045 -9.30 -47.09 -3.58
N VAL A 1046 -10.17 -46.57 -4.43
CA VAL A 1046 -10.80 -45.27 -4.24
C VAL A 1046 -12.28 -45.48 -3.94
N ASP A 1047 -12.81 -44.77 -2.94
CA ASP A 1047 -14.22 -44.84 -2.53
C ASP A 1047 -14.82 -43.43 -2.49
N VAL A 1048 -16.03 -43.28 -3.02
CA VAL A 1048 -16.79 -42.04 -2.97
C VAL A 1048 -17.89 -42.20 -1.91
N THR A 1049 -17.63 -41.57 -0.77
CA THR A 1049 -18.38 -41.69 0.48
C THR A 1049 -19.82 -41.16 0.39
N ALA A 1050 -20.64 -41.47 1.40
CA ALA A 1050 -21.97 -40.90 1.54
C ALA A 1050 -21.90 -39.37 1.73
N ASN A 1051 -22.77 -38.62 1.05
CA ASN A 1051 -22.81 -37.15 0.99
C ASN A 1051 -21.80 -36.48 0.05
N PHE A 1052 -21.35 -37.20 -0.98
CA PHE A 1052 -20.63 -36.62 -2.11
C PHE A 1052 -21.36 -35.40 -2.71
N TYR A 1053 -20.60 -34.33 -2.95
CA TYR A 1053 -21.06 -33.06 -3.46
C TYR A 1053 -20.43 -32.76 -4.83
N GLY A 1054 -21.25 -32.35 -5.80
CA GLY A 1054 -20.82 -32.03 -7.16
C GLY A 1054 -20.91 -33.20 -8.16
N THR A 1055 -20.43 -32.97 -9.40
CA THR A 1055 -20.44 -33.98 -10.50
C THR A 1055 -19.06 -34.18 -11.16
N ALA A 1056 -17.99 -33.64 -10.58
CA ALA A 1056 -16.69 -33.46 -11.24
C ALA A 1056 -15.61 -34.52 -10.88
N GLY A 1057 -15.97 -35.61 -10.20
CA GLY A 1057 -15.01 -36.53 -9.58
C GLY A 1057 -14.72 -36.14 -8.12
N ALA A 1058 -14.23 -37.09 -7.32
CA ALA A 1058 -13.84 -36.87 -5.94
C ALA A 1058 -12.39 -36.40 -5.85
N LYS A 1059 -12.10 -35.59 -4.83
CA LYS A 1059 -10.79 -35.01 -4.55
C LYS A 1059 -10.18 -35.55 -3.27
N ALA A 1060 -8.85 -35.59 -3.24
CA ALA A 1060 -8.03 -35.85 -2.06
C ALA A 1060 -6.70 -35.10 -2.21
N VAL A 1061 -5.96 -34.96 -1.11
CA VAL A 1061 -4.58 -34.46 -1.11
C VAL A 1061 -3.62 -35.61 -0.79
N ILE A 1062 -2.51 -35.70 -1.52
CA ILE A 1062 -1.45 -36.69 -1.24
C ILE A 1062 -0.14 -35.96 -0.99
N MET A 1063 0.45 -36.19 0.17
CA MET A 1063 1.78 -35.70 0.58
C MET A 1063 2.80 -36.83 0.43
N VAL A 1064 3.85 -36.59 -0.35
CA VAL A 1064 4.91 -37.56 -0.62
C VAL A 1064 6.23 -37.08 -0.03
N GLU A 1065 6.75 -37.78 0.97
CA GLU A 1065 7.98 -37.43 1.68
C GLU A 1065 9.26 -37.70 0.86
N ASN A 1066 10.24 -36.80 0.99
CA ASN A 1066 11.58 -36.98 0.47
C ASN A 1066 12.39 -37.94 1.36
N ASN A 1067 12.91 -39.01 0.76
CA ASN A 1067 13.74 -39.99 1.47
C ASN A 1067 15.22 -39.59 1.61
N ALA A 1068 15.60 -38.42 1.11
CA ALA A 1068 16.93 -37.85 1.23
C ALA A 1068 16.93 -36.54 2.06
N ASN A 1069 15.76 -36.11 2.52
CA ASN A 1069 15.57 -35.05 3.52
C ASN A 1069 14.20 -35.26 4.17
N GLU A 1070 14.17 -35.96 5.30
CA GLU A 1070 12.98 -36.25 6.10
C GLU A 1070 12.30 -34.93 6.49
N GLY A 1071 10.96 -34.92 6.52
CA GLY A 1071 10.17 -33.71 6.77
C GLY A 1071 9.87 -32.85 5.54
N GLU A 1072 10.47 -33.12 4.38
CA GLU A 1072 10.16 -32.43 3.12
C GLU A 1072 9.11 -33.21 2.30
N TYR A 1073 7.94 -32.61 2.07
CA TYR A 1073 6.80 -33.24 1.41
C TYR A 1073 6.42 -32.53 0.12
N LYS A 1074 6.26 -33.27 -0.98
CA LYS A 1074 5.54 -32.79 -2.17
C LYS A 1074 4.04 -33.01 -2.00
N VAL A 1075 3.25 -31.96 -2.22
CA VAL A 1075 1.80 -31.99 -2.03
C VAL A 1075 1.07 -32.01 -3.36
N PHE A 1076 0.18 -32.99 -3.56
CA PHE A 1076 -0.59 -33.16 -4.79
C PHE A 1076 -2.10 -33.06 -4.56
N ASP A 1077 -2.79 -32.19 -5.29
CA ASP A 1077 -4.25 -32.22 -5.47
C ASP A 1077 -4.60 -33.30 -6.50
N VAL A 1078 -5.29 -34.35 -6.06
CA VAL A 1078 -5.68 -35.47 -6.92
C VAL A 1078 -7.18 -35.50 -7.13
N THR A 1079 -7.61 -35.81 -8.35
CA THR A 1079 -9.01 -36.04 -8.67
C THR A 1079 -9.19 -37.45 -9.23
N TYR A 1080 -10.24 -38.14 -8.79
CA TYR A 1080 -10.54 -39.51 -9.19
C TYR A 1080 -12.04 -39.75 -9.34
N THR A 1081 -12.40 -40.88 -9.93
CA THR A 1081 -13.81 -41.28 -10.11
C THR A 1081 -14.08 -42.66 -9.52
N GLU A 1082 -15.33 -42.90 -9.10
CA GLU A 1082 -15.81 -44.21 -8.65
C GLU A 1082 -15.38 -45.33 -9.61
N PRO A 1083 -14.78 -46.43 -9.12
CA PRO A 1083 -14.41 -47.56 -9.96
C PRO A 1083 -15.65 -48.14 -10.65
N THR A 1084 -15.62 -48.30 -11.98
CA THR A 1084 -16.68 -49.08 -12.63
C THR A 1084 -16.49 -50.55 -12.27
N ALA A 1085 -17.55 -51.20 -11.76
CA ALA A 1085 -17.47 -52.57 -11.25
C ALA A 1085 -16.63 -53.49 -12.16
N ASN A 1086 -15.43 -53.85 -11.68
CA ASN A 1086 -14.40 -54.74 -12.25
C ASN A 1086 -13.19 -54.12 -13.00
N ASP A 1087 -12.91 -52.83 -12.89
CA ASP A 1087 -11.62 -52.26 -13.34
C ASP A 1087 -11.13 -51.19 -12.36
N ASP A 1088 -10.03 -51.49 -11.65
CA ASP A 1088 -9.35 -50.56 -10.74
C ASP A 1088 -8.19 -49.82 -11.44
N THR A 1089 -8.04 -49.98 -12.77
CA THR A 1089 -7.02 -49.28 -13.56
C THR A 1089 -7.59 -47.98 -14.16
N ASP A 1090 -6.79 -46.91 -14.14
CA ASP A 1090 -7.14 -45.56 -14.66
C ASP A 1090 -8.25 -44.80 -13.89
N ASN A 1091 -8.35 -44.97 -12.57
CA ASN A 1091 -9.36 -44.29 -11.75
C ASN A 1091 -9.01 -42.82 -11.41
N PHE A 1092 -7.74 -42.44 -11.43
CA PHE A 1092 -7.29 -41.06 -11.21
C PHE A 1092 -7.27 -40.29 -12.52
N THR A 1093 -7.94 -39.14 -12.55
CA THR A 1093 -8.09 -38.29 -13.73
C THR A 1093 -7.09 -37.13 -13.75
N SER A 1094 -6.59 -36.71 -12.59
CA SER A 1094 -5.50 -35.73 -12.46
C SER A 1094 -4.72 -35.91 -11.15
N ALA A 1095 -3.44 -35.52 -11.18
CA ALA A 1095 -2.60 -35.29 -10.01
C ALA A 1095 -1.77 -34.03 -10.28
N THR A 1096 -2.06 -32.95 -9.58
CA THR A 1096 -1.43 -31.64 -9.75
C THR A 1096 -0.52 -31.38 -8.56
N LEU A 1097 0.77 -31.14 -8.79
CA LEU A 1097 1.68 -30.67 -7.74
C LEU A 1097 1.29 -29.22 -7.41
N VAL A 1098 0.86 -28.97 -6.17
CA VAL A 1098 0.42 -27.65 -5.70
C VAL A 1098 1.51 -26.92 -4.91
N GLY A 1099 2.43 -27.66 -4.29
CA GLY A 1099 3.58 -27.10 -3.59
C GLY A 1099 4.44 -28.14 -2.88
N ILE A 1100 5.41 -27.66 -2.10
CA ILE A 1100 6.31 -28.41 -1.23
C ILE A 1100 6.18 -27.81 0.17
N ILE A 1101 6.07 -28.65 1.20
CA ILE A 1101 6.10 -28.23 2.60
C ILE A 1101 7.33 -28.86 3.24
N ASP A 1102 8.12 -28.10 3.97
CA ASP A 1102 9.31 -28.56 4.68
C ASP A 1102 9.18 -28.26 6.17
N PHE A 1103 9.01 -29.30 6.99
CA PHE A 1103 8.96 -29.21 8.45
C PHE A 1103 10.34 -29.35 9.09
N GLY A 1104 11.39 -29.61 8.31
CA GLY A 1104 12.72 -29.95 8.81
C GLY A 1104 12.85 -31.40 9.30
N GLU A 1105 11.79 -32.04 9.78
CA GLU A 1105 11.80 -33.44 10.21
C GLU A 1105 10.48 -34.17 9.93
N THR A 1106 10.50 -35.50 9.93
CA THR A 1106 9.28 -36.31 9.67
C THR A 1106 8.21 -35.99 10.72
N THR A 1107 7.14 -35.33 10.27
CA THR A 1107 6.00 -34.97 11.11
C THR A 1107 4.86 -35.97 10.90
N ASN A 1108 4.33 -36.58 11.96
CA ASN A 1108 3.21 -37.51 11.83
C ASN A 1108 1.85 -36.80 11.88
N LEU A 1109 1.26 -36.50 10.72
CA LEU A 1109 -0.02 -35.80 10.62
C LEU A 1109 -1.24 -36.68 10.89
N THR A 1110 -1.08 -38.00 11.13
CA THR A 1110 -2.22 -38.91 11.38
C THR A 1110 -3.01 -38.61 12.66
N THR A 1111 -2.45 -37.78 13.55
CA THR A 1111 -3.07 -37.32 14.79
C THR A 1111 -3.44 -35.83 14.76
N ALA A 1112 -3.11 -35.10 13.69
CA ALA A 1112 -3.42 -33.67 13.56
C ALA A 1112 -4.92 -33.42 13.32
N ASP A 1113 -5.43 -32.28 13.79
CA ASP A 1113 -6.79 -31.85 13.49
C ASP A 1113 -6.78 -31.06 12.18
N LEU A 1114 -7.22 -31.69 11.08
CA LEU A 1114 -7.35 -30.99 9.80
C LEU A 1114 -8.76 -30.38 9.65
N THR A 1115 -9.48 -30.13 10.75
CA THR A 1115 -10.78 -29.47 10.68
C THR A 1115 -10.63 -27.97 10.42
N PRO A 1116 -11.59 -27.38 9.69
CA PRO A 1116 -11.41 -26.01 9.22
C PRO A 1116 -11.81 -25.07 10.34
N HIS A 1117 -10.88 -24.24 10.78
CA HIS A 1117 -11.15 -23.18 11.74
C HIS A 1117 -11.92 -22.05 11.05
N VAL A 1118 -13.10 -21.70 11.60
CA VAL A 1118 -14.05 -20.70 11.06
C VAL A 1118 -13.91 -19.40 11.78
#